data_AF-A0AAV6MQ10-F1
#
_entry.id   AF-A0AAV6MQ10-F1
#
_cell.length_a   1.000
_cell.length_b   1.000
_cell.length_c   1.000
_cell.angle_alpha   90.00
_cell.angle_beta   90.00
_cell.angle_gamma   90.00
#
_symmetry.space_group_name_H-M   'P 1'
#
loop_
_entity.id
_entity.type
_entity.pdbx_description
1 polymer ?
#
loop_
_entity_poly.entity_id
_entity_poly.type
_entity_poly.pdbx_seq_one_letter_code
_entity_poly.pdbx_strand_id
1 'polypeptide(L)'
;MQDDDIGHEAPVKGRILKHVLREIGDPWECLNLIDATQRLGIDYHFQQEIEAILQRQYVLFNAVQLNSDTDLHKTAFLFRLFRQHGYLVSSDVFESFLDGEGKFKEELKDDIKGLTSLYEASQLCMHGDEILEEAENFSSHWLKARAEAEQVDHHLASFVQHTLAYPHHKSVVQLMAPNYLEDVQWPNKWISIFRDAAKMELYSAQRLRQHELAQFTKWWKETDLAKDLSFSRDQPIKWYVASLICLSTDSFYSEQRIQLAKSISFIYLIDDIFDVFGTLDELTIFTEAVCRWDLAAAEGLPDCMQICLRTLFEVTNEISCQIYQAHGWNPIHSLHKAWAKLCKAFLVEAEWMSSGQSPSAEEYLKNGVVSTGVHVTLTHVFFLLGEAISKETVELFDEDLDIISSSATVLRLWDDMGSAKDEKQEGRDGSYLEYYMKEHPSMCYEETKRHTMKQICNAWKTLNTECLLSNLFPAKFNQACLNLARVVPIAYNYGRTQSIMSLENLIKQFLFHQMEDETSMKYEFEMKNLKHLLRETAKIDSLESLNMIDAIQRLGIDHCFKQEIKPILQTQYTMETHNFDAKCGLHHVALRFRLLRQHGYFVPQDVFEGFIHHDHEDLLDTKFSENIEGLTSLYEASQLCLPEDEKLEKIGNFSACILKKLVRNRDDNLGKHVRKAMANPFHKSLVKFVVKDYFGSQSPNKWIYVFQHMAKLDFNRVQKLHGLELSQFIILCEAFLVEAEWFGSSHLPSAKEYLENGEVSSGVHVVLAHIFFLLGQGVSNEAVLLSSNPDIVSSTASILRLTDDLGSAKDENQEGHDGSYIECYMKENPGISVDSARERISHMISDAWKRLNQESLFSPNPYPPTFIQASLNIARFVPLLYGYDENQDLPTLEKLVKFVLYENVGDV
;
A
#
# COMPACT_ATOMS: atom_id res chain seq x y z
N MET A 1 -14.55 6.84 -25.06
CA MET A 1 -15.63 6.02 -24.47
C MET A 1 -15.08 4.60 -24.41
N GLN A 2 -14.72 4.01 -23.28
CA GLN A 2 -15.14 4.22 -21.90
C GLN A 2 -13.90 4.34 -20.99
N ASP A 3 -13.74 5.50 -20.35
CA ASP A 3 -13.22 5.59 -18.99
C ASP A 3 -14.42 5.29 -18.10
N ASP A 4 -14.43 4.18 -17.37
CA ASP A 4 -15.34 3.90 -16.25
C ASP A 4 -14.97 2.52 -15.67
N ASP A 5 -13.94 2.45 -14.79
CA ASP A 5 -13.94 1.42 -13.73
C ASP A 5 -12.96 1.65 -12.56
N ILE A 6 -12.15 2.71 -12.52
CA ILE A 6 -11.17 2.91 -11.42
C ILE A 6 -11.75 3.73 -10.24
N GLY A 7 -12.92 4.36 -10.41
CA GLY A 7 -13.45 5.35 -9.45
C GLY A 7 -14.37 4.85 -8.32
N HIS A 8 -14.70 3.56 -8.23
CA HIS A 8 -15.84 3.10 -7.40
C HIS A 8 -15.53 2.23 -6.16
N GLU A 9 -14.28 1.82 -5.91
CA GLU A 9 -13.94 0.97 -4.75
C GLU A 9 -13.52 1.76 -3.49
N ALA A 10 -12.82 2.88 -3.63
CA ALA A 10 -12.42 3.75 -2.52
C ALA A 10 -13.59 4.32 -1.66
N PRO A 11 -14.78 4.65 -2.23
CA PRO A 11 -15.89 5.23 -1.46
C PRO A 11 -16.52 4.27 -0.45
N VAL A 12 -16.40 2.96 -0.63
CA VAL A 12 -17.10 1.97 0.21
C VAL A 12 -16.36 1.74 1.53
N LYS A 13 -15.02 1.64 1.50
CA LYS A 13 -14.18 1.50 2.71
C LYS A 13 -14.28 2.75 3.60
N GLY A 14 -14.18 3.94 3.00
CA GLY A 14 -14.31 5.21 3.71
C GLY A 14 -15.67 5.39 4.39
N ARG A 15 -16.78 4.89 3.81
CA ARG A 15 -18.12 4.97 4.43
C ARG A 15 -18.27 4.09 5.67
N ILE A 16 -17.66 2.91 5.68
CA ILE A 16 -17.66 2.02 6.86
C ILE A 16 -16.88 2.67 8.00
N LEU A 17 -15.71 3.23 7.72
CA LEU A 17 -14.87 3.93 8.70
C LEU A 17 -15.54 5.21 9.24
N LYS A 18 -16.22 5.98 8.37
CA LYS A 18 -17.04 7.14 8.77
C LYS A 18 -18.20 6.75 9.68
N HIS A 19 -18.78 5.57 9.48
CA HIS A 19 -19.81 5.06 10.38
C HIS A 19 -19.21 4.67 11.75
N VAL A 20 -18.06 4.01 11.78
CA VAL A 20 -17.35 3.68 13.03
C VAL A 20 -17.07 4.93 13.87
N LEU A 21 -16.54 6.01 13.28
CA LEU A 21 -16.27 7.25 14.02
C LEU A 21 -17.55 7.95 14.52
N ARG A 22 -18.70 7.74 13.87
CA ARG A 22 -20.00 8.31 14.29
C ARG A 22 -20.68 7.52 15.40
N GLU A 23 -20.48 6.20 15.46
CA GLU A 23 -21.15 5.30 16.40
C GLU A 23 -20.43 5.15 17.75
N ILE A 24 -19.22 5.69 17.90
CA ILE A 24 -18.49 5.59 19.17
C ILE A 24 -19.09 6.55 20.20
N GLY A 25 -19.66 5.97 21.26
CA GLY A 25 -20.28 6.70 22.35
C GLY A 25 -19.30 7.26 23.39
N ASP A 26 -18.06 6.75 23.46
CA ASP A 26 -17.05 7.22 24.41
C ASP A 26 -16.14 8.31 23.80
N PRO A 27 -16.12 9.54 24.35
CA PRO A 27 -15.26 10.63 23.90
C PRO A 27 -13.76 10.31 23.91
N TRP A 28 -13.30 9.52 24.89
CA TRP A 28 -11.88 9.20 25.03
C TRP A 28 -11.41 8.20 23.97
N GLU A 29 -12.20 7.16 23.70
CA GLU A 29 -11.96 6.26 22.56
C GLU A 29 -11.93 7.01 21.21
N CYS A 30 -12.81 7.99 21.01
CA CYS A 30 -12.81 8.81 19.78
C CYS A 30 -11.47 9.52 19.57
N LEU A 31 -10.94 10.18 20.60
CA LEU A 31 -9.68 10.92 20.50
C LEU A 31 -8.48 10.00 20.25
N ASN A 32 -8.45 8.81 20.86
CA ASN A 32 -7.42 7.80 20.59
C ASN A 32 -7.46 7.31 19.13
N LEU A 33 -8.65 7.20 18.54
CA LEU A 33 -8.77 6.86 17.12
C LEU A 33 -8.32 7.98 16.21
N ILE A 34 -8.61 9.25 16.56
CA ILE A 34 -8.09 10.39 15.81
C ILE A 34 -6.56 10.34 15.79
N ASP A 35 -5.92 10.20 16.96
CA ASP A 35 -4.45 10.07 17.04
C ASP A 35 -3.93 8.89 16.22
N ALA A 36 -4.60 7.73 16.27
CA ALA A 36 -4.24 6.57 15.46
C ALA A 36 -4.35 6.85 13.96
N THR A 37 -5.42 7.51 13.50
CA THR A 37 -5.57 7.86 12.08
C THR A 37 -4.51 8.84 11.60
N GLN A 38 -4.13 9.80 12.46
CA GLN A 38 -3.05 10.75 12.17
C GLN A 38 -1.70 10.06 12.12
N ARG A 39 -1.37 9.18 13.07
CA ARG A 39 -0.12 8.41 13.06
C ARG A 39 -0.02 7.44 11.87
N LEU A 40 -1.16 6.96 11.39
CA LEU A 40 -1.27 6.09 10.21
C LEU A 40 -1.32 6.85 8.87
N GLY A 41 -1.45 8.19 8.88
CA GLY A 41 -1.49 9.01 7.67
C GLY A 41 -2.76 8.87 6.82
N ILE A 42 -3.89 8.50 7.44
CA ILE A 42 -5.19 8.33 6.77
C ILE A 42 -6.26 9.30 7.29
N ASP A 43 -5.89 10.23 8.15
CA ASP A 43 -6.76 11.25 8.75
C ASP A 43 -7.39 12.19 7.71
N TYR A 44 -6.73 12.39 6.56
CA TYR A 44 -7.24 13.23 5.48
C TYR A 44 -8.59 12.75 4.90
N HIS A 45 -8.95 11.46 5.03
CA HIS A 45 -10.27 10.95 4.65
C HIS A 45 -11.40 11.36 5.62
N PHE A 46 -11.05 11.85 6.81
CA PHE A 46 -11.95 12.06 7.94
C PHE A 46 -11.91 13.50 8.47
N GLN A 47 -11.38 14.46 7.70
CA GLN A 47 -11.15 15.84 8.17
C GLN A 47 -12.41 16.47 8.80
N GLN A 48 -13.57 16.35 8.15
CA GLN A 48 -14.83 16.91 8.65
C GLN A 48 -15.27 16.26 9.97
N GLU A 49 -15.13 14.93 10.07
CA GLU A 49 -15.47 14.19 11.28
C GLU A 49 -14.51 14.51 12.44
N ILE A 50 -13.21 14.58 12.16
CA ILE A 50 -12.16 14.95 13.12
C ILE A 50 -12.40 16.36 13.66
N GLU A 51 -12.64 17.33 12.77
CA GLU A 51 -12.88 18.73 13.14
C GLU A 51 -14.10 18.85 14.06
N ALA A 52 -15.22 18.20 13.70
CA ALA A 52 -16.44 18.23 14.51
C ALA A 52 -16.25 17.62 15.91
N ILE A 53 -15.50 16.52 16.02
CA ILE A 53 -15.19 15.88 17.31
C ILE A 53 -14.30 16.79 18.14
N LEU A 54 -13.19 17.29 17.57
CA LEU A 54 -12.24 18.14 18.28
C LEU A 54 -12.89 19.45 18.74
N GLN A 55 -13.73 20.06 17.92
CA GLN A 55 -14.46 21.27 18.30
C GLN A 55 -15.33 21.04 19.55
N ARG A 56 -16.08 19.93 19.57
CA ARG A 56 -16.90 19.55 20.73
C ARG A 56 -16.04 19.29 21.96
N GLN A 57 -14.94 18.56 21.81
CA GLN A 57 -14.05 18.25 22.94
C GLN A 57 -13.32 19.49 23.47
N TYR A 58 -12.94 20.42 22.59
CA TYR A 58 -12.27 21.66 22.98
C TYR A 58 -13.17 22.55 23.85
N VAL A 59 -14.46 22.67 23.49
CA VAL A 59 -15.44 23.40 24.31
C VAL A 59 -15.58 22.76 25.70
N LEU A 60 -15.65 21.43 25.77
CA LEU A 60 -15.71 20.71 27.04
C LEU A 60 -14.43 20.86 27.86
N PHE A 61 -13.27 20.79 27.21
CA PHE A 61 -11.96 20.97 27.81
C PHE A 61 -11.81 22.34 28.48
N ASN A 62 -12.29 23.41 27.83
CA ASN A 62 -12.27 24.75 28.40
C ASN A 62 -13.36 25.00 29.46
N ALA A 63 -14.49 24.29 29.38
CA ALA A 63 -15.59 24.42 30.35
C ALA A 63 -15.30 23.70 31.68
N VAL A 64 -14.58 22.58 31.62
CA VAL A 64 -14.17 21.79 32.79
C VAL A 64 -12.71 22.12 33.05
N GLN A 65 -12.43 23.15 33.85
CA GLN A 65 -11.08 23.38 34.37
C GLN A 65 -10.50 22.04 34.83
N LEU A 66 -9.41 21.60 34.21
CA LEU A 66 -8.81 20.30 34.51
C LEU A 66 -8.59 20.20 36.02
N ASN A 67 -9.22 19.21 36.67
CA ASN A 67 -9.04 18.98 38.09
C ASN A 67 -7.55 18.68 38.39
N SER A 68 -7.09 19.01 39.59
CA SER A 68 -5.72 18.71 40.06
C SER A 68 -5.35 17.22 40.07
N ASP A 69 -6.33 16.33 39.86
CA ASP A 69 -6.14 14.87 39.77
C ASP A 69 -6.01 14.36 38.32
N THR A 70 -5.79 15.25 37.34
CA THR A 70 -5.70 14.84 35.93
C THR A 70 -4.35 14.17 35.64
N ASP A 71 -4.41 12.97 35.07
CA ASP A 71 -3.27 12.19 34.56
C ASP A 71 -2.41 13.00 33.54
N LEU A 72 -1.08 13.00 33.71
CA LEU A 72 -0.12 13.74 32.87
C LEU A 72 -0.27 13.36 31.40
N HIS A 73 -0.42 12.05 31.12
CA HIS A 73 -0.62 11.56 29.77
C HIS A 73 -1.84 12.19 29.12
N LYS A 74 -2.98 12.25 29.85
CA LYS A 74 -4.23 12.81 29.33
C LYS A 74 -4.11 14.30 29.03
N THR A 75 -3.52 15.09 29.92
CA THR A 75 -3.34 16.53 29.71
C THR A 75 -2.43 16.80 28.51
N ALA A 76 -1.28 16.14 28.45
CA ALA A 76 -0.33 16.32 27.35
C ALA A 76 -0.90 15.87 26.00
N PHE A 77 -1.63 14.75 26.00
CA PHE A 77 -2.29 14.22 24.80
C PHE A 77 -3.34 15.18 24.23
N LEU A 78 -4.22 15.71 25.09
CA LEU A 78 -5.24 16.68 24.68
C LEU A 78 -4.61 17.99 24.20
N PHE A 79 -3.64 18.51 24.96
CA PHE A 79 -2.89 19.71 24.58
C PHE A 79 -2.29 19.59 23.19
N ARG A 80 -1.60 18.47 22.92
CA ARG A 80 -1.00 18.19 21.62
C ARG A 80 -2.04 18.15 20.51
N LEU A 81 -3.09 17.34 20.66
CA LEU A 81 -4.14 17.21 19.64
C LEU A 81 -4.79 18.55 19.33
N PHE A 82 -5.11 19.35 20.34
CA PHE A 82 -5.73 20.66 20.14
C PHE A 82 -4.80 21.64 19.41
N ARG A 83 -3.55 21.82 19.88
CA ARG A 83 -2.60 22.72 19.19
C ARG A 83 -2.29 22.26 17.76
N GLN A 84 -2.17 20.96 17.51
CA GLN A 84 -1.96 20.41 16.16
C GLN A 84 -3.09 20.75 15.19
N HIS A 85 -4.32 20.92 15.69
CA HIS A 85 -5.51 21.26 14.91
C HIS A 85 -5.85 22.76 14.96
N GLY A 86 -4.92 23.61 15.37
CA GLY A 86 -5.10 25.07 15.33
C GLY A 86 -5.84 25.66 16.54
N TYR A 87 -6.13 24.86 17.57
CA TYR A 87 -6.77 25.37 18.79
C TYR A 87 -5.73 25.98 19.74
N LEU A 88 -5.98 27.22 20.17
CA LEU A 88 -5.13 27.89 21.15
C LEU A 88 -5.32 27.25 22.53
N VAL A 89 -4.25 26.64 23.05
CA VAL A 89 -4.20 26.09 24.42
C VAL A 89 -2.96 26.66 25.11
N SER A 90 -3.15 27.28 26.28
CA SER A 90 -2.03 27.81 27.09
C SER A 90 -1.20 26.67 27.66
N SER A 91 0.12 26.85 27.79
CA SER A 91 0.98 25.90 28.49
C SER A 91 0.68 25.83 30.00
N ASP A 92 -0.08 26.77 30.54
CA ASP A 92 -0.47 26.83 31.96
C ASP A 92 -1.27 25.61 32.40
N VAL A 93 -1.85 24.86 31.46
CA VAL A 93 -2.48 23.56 31.75
C VAL A 93 -1.53 22.56 32.41
N PHE A 94 -0.22 22.79 32.32
CA PHE A 94 0.80 21.96 32.96
C PHE A 94 1.25 22.44 34.34
N GLU A 95 0.78 23.61 34.84
CA GLU A 95 1.20 24.18 36.13
C GLU A 95 1.00 23.21 37.30
N SER A 96 -0.05 22.38 37.27
CA SER A 96 -0.32 21.38 38.31
C SER A 96 0.76 20.30 38.44
N PHE A 97 1.58 20.12 37.41
CA PHE A 97 2.69 19.15 37.36
C PHE A 97 4.03 19.77 37.73
N LEU A 98 4.07 21.07 38.02
CA LEU A 98 5.26 21.79 38.44
C LEU A 98 5.40 21.78 39.97
N ASP A 99 6.64 21.87 40.44
CA ASP A 99 6.99 22.08 41.84
C ASP A 99 7.02 23.59 42.19
N GLY A 100 7.40 23.90 43.43
CA GLY A 100 7.47 25.29 43.91
C GLY A 100 8.58 26.14 43.26
N GLU A 101 9.49 25.52 42.50
CA GLU A 101 10.55 26.19 41.74
C GLU A 101 10.18 26.37 40.25
N GLY A 102 9.00 25.89 39.83
CA GLY A 102 8.54 25.94 38.44
C GLY A 102 9.09 24.81 37.56
N LYS A 103 9.64 23.75 38.15
CA LYS A 103 10.14 22.56 37.43
C LYS A 103 9.17 21.41 37.51
N PHE A 104 9.18 20.50 36.53
CA PHE A 104 8.34 19.30 36.61
C PHE A 104 8.74 18.43 37.81
N LYS A 105 7.73 18.01 38.59
CA LYS A 105 7.94 17.22 39.81
C LYS A 105 8.65 15.90 39.49
N GLU A 106 9.70 15.58 40.25
CA GLU A 106 10.47 14.35 40.04
C GLU A 106 9.64 13.06 40.16
N GLU A 107 8.51 13.08 40.85
CA GLU A 107 7.59 11.94 40.96
C GLU A 107 7.04 11.45 39.61
N LEU A 108 7.09 12.30 38.58
CA LEU A 108 6.62 11.99 37.22
C LEU A 108 7.63 11.15 36.42
N LYS A 109 8.86 10.98 36.90
CA LYS A 109 9.94 10.29 36.16
C LYS A 109 9.64 8.83 35.83
N ASP A 110 8.77 8.18 36.61
CA ASP A 110 8.40 6.78 36.43
C ASP A 110 7.19 6.61 35.48
N ASP A 111 6.46 7.69 35.16
CA ASP A 111 5.32 7.66 34.22
C ASP A 111 5.80 7.80 32.76
N ILE A 112 6.32 6.70 32.21
CA ILE A 112 6.84 6.69 30.82
C ILE A 112 5.77 7.12 29.80
N LYS A 113 4.49 6.77 30.03
CA LYS A 113 3.40 7.12 29.13
C LYS A 113 3.11 8.62 29.17
N GLY A 114 3.08 9.21 30.37
CA GLY A 114 2.99 10.66 30.58
C GLY A 114 4.17 11.40 30.00
N LEU A 115 5.41 10.96 30.27
CA LEU A 115 6.63 11.56 29.73
C LEU A 115 6.68 11.53 28.21
N THR A 116 6.31 10.41 27.58
CA THR A 116 6.24 10.30 26.11
C THR A 116 5.24 11.30 25.54
N SER A 117 4.08 11.44 26.18
CA SER A 117 3.03 12.37 25.73
C SER A 117 3.42 13.83 25.96
N LEU A 118 4.10 14.12 27.07
CA LEU A 118 4.63 15.43 27.41
C LEU A 118 5.75 15.83 26.44
N TYR A 119 6.63 14.90 26.09
CA TYR A 119 7.66 15.12 25.07
C TYR A 119 7.01 15.46 23.74
N GLU A 120 6.07 14.66 23.24
CA GLU A 120 5.35 14.92 21.99
C GLU A 120 4.61 16.28 22.01
N ALA A 121 4.01 16.65 23.14
CA ALA A 121 3.35 17.94 23.33
C ALA A 121 4.33 19.13 23.31
N SER A 122 5.50 18.98 23.92
CA SER A 122 6.54 20.02 23.97
C SER A 122 7.04 20.44 22.59
N GLN A 123 6.91 19.58 21.58
CA GLN A 123 7.34 19.88 20.22
C GLN A 123 6.49 20.94 19.52
N LEU A 124 5.32 21.29 20.09
CA LEU A 124 4.47 22.41 19.69
C LEU A 124 4.77 23.71 20.45
N CYS A 125 5.95 23.82 21.05
CA CYS A 125 6.44 25.02 21.73
C CYS A 125 6.50 26.22 20.77
N MET A 126 6.05 27.37 21.26
CA MET A 126 6.12 28.70 20.63
C MET A 126 7.00 29.63 21.47
N HIS A 127 7.29 30.83 20.94
CA HIS A 127 8.00 31.85 21.71
C HIS A 127 7.21 32.25 22.96
N GLY A 128 7.86 32.19 24.12
CA GLY A 128 7.24 32.50 25.42
C GLY A 128 6.66 31.30 26.18
N ASP A 129 6.63 30.09 25.59
CA ASP A 129 6.18 28.88 26.29
C ASP A 129 7.31 28.30 27.19
N GLU A 130 7.73 29.01 28.23
CA GLU A 130 8.81 28.56 29.15
C GLU A 130 8.53 27.18 29.76
N ILE A 131 7.26 26.90 30.08
CA ILE A 131 6.82 25.61 30.62
C ILE A 131 7.08 24.46 29.63
N LEU A 132 6.90 24.69 28.32
CA LEU A 132 7.14 23.64 27.31
C LEU A 132 8.62 23.43 27.01
N GLU A 133 9.43 24.48 27.13
CA GLU A 133 10.89 24.33 27.07
C GLU A 133 11.39 23.44 28.21
N GLU A 134 10.90 23.67 29.43
CA GLU A 134 11.20 22.80 30.56
C GLU A 134 10.60 21.40 30.38
N ALA A 135 9.40 21.29 29.80
CA ALA A 135 8.77 20.01 29.50
C ALA A 135 9.62 19.16 28.53
N GLU A 136 10.17 19.77 27.47
CA GLU A 136 11.07 19.10 26.53
C GLU A 136 12.33 18.61 27.22
N ASN A 137 12.97 19.46 28.04
CA ASN A 137 14.17 19.11 28.78
C ASN A 137 13.93 17.96 29.77
N PHE A 138 12.89 18.09 30.60
CA PHE A 138 12.55 17.11 31.63
C PHE A 138 12.17 15.76 31.03
N SER A 139 11.24 15.76 30.07
CA SER A 139 10.75 14.51 29.46
C SER A 139 11.83 13.81 28.66
N SER A 140 12.61 14.53 27.84
CA SER A 140 13.68 13.92 27.05
C SER A 140 14.80 13.34 27.91
N HIS A 141 15.15 14.00 29.02
CA HIS A 141 16.16 13.51 29.97
C HIS A 141 15.75 12.16 30.57
N TRP A 142 14.56 12.07 31.15
CA TRP A 142 14.10 10.86 31.82
C TRP A 142 13.78 9.72 30.83
N LEU A 143 13.27 10.04 29.65
CA LEU A 143 13.06 9.06 28.59
C LEU A 143 14.40 8.44 28.12
N LYS A 144 15.44 9.25 27.92
CA LYS A 144 16.79 8.75 27.57
C LYS A 144 17.37 7.89 28.68
N ALA A 145 17.33 8.38 29.92
CA ALA A 145 17.81 7.64 31.09
C ALA A 145 17.10 6.28 31.24
N ARG A 146 15.79 6.22 30.90
CA ARG A 146 15.05 4.96 30.90
C ARG A 146 15.48 4.03 29.77
N ALA A 147 15.61 4.53 28.55
CA ALA A 147 15.99 3.72 27.39
C ALA A 147 17.39 3.10 27.53
N GLU A 148 18.29 3.73 28.29
CA GLU A 148 19.66 3.28 28.53
C GLU A 148 19.81 2.34 29.75
N ALA A 149 18.74 2.08 30.49
CA ALA A 149 18.80 1.25 31.70
C ALA A 149 18.91 -0.26 31.37
N GLU A 150 19.77 -0.98 32.11
CA GLU A 150 20.16 -2.38 31.85
C GLU A 150 19.01 -3.42 31.83
N GLN A 151 17.83 -3.10 32.39
CA GLN A 151 16.69 -4.03 32.54
C GLN A 151 15.42 -3.60 31.80
N VAL A 152 15.50 -2.76 30.76
CA VAL A 152 14.32 -2.32 30.01
C VAL A 152 13.97 -3.27 28.88
N ASP A 153 12.67 -3.50 28.71
CA ASP A 153 12.11 -4.26 27.60
C ASP A 153 12.57 -3.65 26.26
N HIS A 154 13.06 -4.50 25.35
CA HIS A 154 13.65 -4.04 24.08
C HIS A 154 12.63 -3.29 23.22
N HIS A 155 11.34 -3.67 23.26
CA HIS A 155 10.29 -2.95 22.53
C HIS A 155 10.05 -1.57 23.14
N LEU A 156 9.99 -1.46 24.46
CA LEU A 156 9.87 -0.16 25.13
C LEU A 156 11.08 0.74 24.87
N ALA A 157 12.30 0.21 24.93
CA ALA A 157 13.52 0.97 24.63
C ALA A 157 13.52 1.47 23.18
N SER A 158 13.16 0.61 22.22
CA SER A 158 13.05 0.97 20.81
C SER A 158 11.97 2.02 20.57
N PHE A 159 10.79 1.89 21.19
CA PHE A 159 9.70 2.86 21.12
C PHE A 159 10.12 4.24 21.65
N VAL A 160 10.81 4.29 22.80
CA VAL A 160 11.30 5.55 23.38
C VAL A 160 12.37 6.19 22.50
N GLN A 161 13.33 5.40 22.01
CA GLN A 161 14.36 5.89 21.09
C GLN A 161 13.75 6.41 19.79
N HIS A 162 12.75 5.72 19.25
CA HIS A 162 12.02 6.15 18.05
C HIS A 162 11.27 7.46 18.30
N THR A 163 10.55 7.57 19.41
CA THR A 163 9.81 8.80 19.75
C THR A 163 10.76 10.00 19.92
N LEU A 164 11.91 9.82 20.57
CA LEU A 164 12.92 10.87 20.75
C LEU A 164 13.61 11.25 19.44
N ALA A 165 13.78 10.32 18.51
CA ALA A 165 14.38 10.57 17.21
C ALA A 165 13.38 11.21 16.23
N TYR A 166 12.10 10.84 16.34
CA TYR A 166 11.04 11.18 15.41
C TYR A 166 9.75 11.60 16.13
N PRO A 167 9.78 12.73 16.84
CA PRO A 167 8.55 13.27 17.41
C PRO A 167 7.53 13.54 16.29
N HIS A 168 6.27 13.21 16.55
CA HIS A 168 5.21 13.21 15.55
C HIS A 168 5.03 14.59 14.90
N HIS A 169 5.12 15.68 15.68
CA HIS A 169 4.98 17.04 15.15
C HIS A 169 6.12 17.48 14.24
N LYS A 170 7.34 16.95 14.42
CA LYS A 170 8.52 17.30 13.60
C LYS A 170 8.90 16.19 12.59
N SER A 171 8.04 15.19 12.42
CA SER A 171 8.27 14.07 11.52
C SER A 171 7.21 14.01 10.43
N VAL A 172 7.61 13.62 9.22
CA VAL A 172 6.68 13.41 8.11
C VAL A 172 5.94 12.10 8.37
N VAL A 173 4.63 12.20 8.65
CA VAL A 173 3.78 11.07 9.07
C VAL A 173 3.90 9.87 8.13
N GLN A 174 3.85 10.11 6.83
CA GLN A 174 3.91 9.06 5.83
C GLN A 174 5.16 8.21 6.02
N LEU A 175 6.29 8.85 6.31
CA LEU A 175 7.60 8.22 6.52
C LEU A 175 7.65 7.33 7.76
N MET A 176 6.83 7.65 8.76
CA MET A 176 6.82 6.97 10.05
C MET A 176 5.67 5.96 10.18
N ALA A 177 4.65 6.03 9.33
CA ALA A 177 3.48 5.16 9.35
C ALA A 177 3.82 3.65 9.36
N PRO A 178 4.81 3.16 8.58
CA PRO A 178 5.21 1.75 8.62
C PRO A 178 5.63 1.26 10.01
N ASN A 179 6.36 2.08 10.78
CA ASN A 179 6.80 1.71 12.12
C ASN A 179 5.61 1.58 13.09
N TYR A 180 4.59 2.44 12.93
CA TYR A 180 3.35 2.33 13.72
C TYR A 180 2.48 1.12 13.35
N LEU A 181 2.66 0.53 12.16
CA LEU A 181 1.98 -0.70 11.76
C LEU A 181 2.56 -1.94 12.46
N GLU A 182 3.85 -1.94 12.76
CA GLU A 182 4.60 -3.08 13.29
C GLU A 182 4.74 -3.07 14.83
N ASP A 183 4.91 -1.90 15.46
CA ASP A 183 5.41 -1.83 16.84
C ASP A 183 4.35 -1.73 17.97
N VAL A 184 3.08 -1.49 17.68
CA VAL A 184 2.08 -1.19 18.74
C VAL A 184 1.03 -2.30 18.87
N GLN A 185 0.96 -2.93 20.05
CA GLN A 185 -0.20 -3.73 20.48
C GLN A 185 -1.34 -2.78 20.85
N TRP A 186 -2.23 -2.53 19.90
CA TRP A 186 -3.38 -1.66 20.12
C TRP A 186 -4.49 -2.40 20.87
N PRO A 187 -4.98 -1.89 22.01
CA PRO A 187 -5.97 -2.57 22.84
C PRO A 187 -7.39 -2.58 22.23
N ASN A 188 -7.64 -1.75 21.20
CA ASN A 188 -8.98 -1.54 20.65
C ASN A 188 -9.18 -2.30 19.32
N LYS A 189 -10.26 -3.09 19.23
CA LYS A 189 -10.68 -3.82 18.02
C LYS A 189 -10.75 -2.92 16.76
N TRP A 190 -11.13 -1.65 16.90
CA TRP A 190 -11.28 -0.71 15.79
C TRP A 190 -9.93 -0.32 15.17
N ILE A 191 -8.86 -0.32 15.95
CA ILE A 191 -7.53 0.07 15.47
C ILE A 191 -6.97 -0.96 14.49
N SER A 192 -7.37 -2.23 14.60
CA SER A 192 -7.04 -3.25 13.59
C SER A 192 -7.64 -2.93 12.21
N ILE A 193 -8.83 -2.32 12.17
CA ILE A 193 -9.49 -1.90 10.92
C ILE A 193 -8.77 -0.70 10.31
N PHE A 194 -8.39 0.30 11.13
CA PHE A 194 -7.59 1.44 10.66
C PHE A 194 -6.20 1.03 10.17
N ARG A 195 -5.54 0.09 10.86
CA ARG A 195 -4.26 -0.49 10.43
C ARG A 195 -4.37 -1.11 9.04
N ASP A 196 -5.37 -1.95 8.84
CA ASP A 196 -5.56 -2.63 7.56
C ASP A 196 -5.98 -1.63 6.45
N ALA A 197 -6.78 -0.60 6.78
CA ALA A 197 -7.10 0.50 5.87
C ALA A 197 -5.86 1.31 5.48
N ALA A 198 -4.99 1.63 6.44
CA ALA A 198 -3.74 2.35 6.21
C ALA A 198 -2.78 1.57 5.32
N LYS A 199 -2.69 0.24 5.49
CA LYS A 199 -1.94 -0.63 4.57
C LYS A 199 -2.47 -0.50 3.14
N MET A 200 -3.79 -0.62 2.95
CA MET A 200 -4.41 -0.49 1.63
C MET A 200 -4.16 0.88 0.99
N GLU A 201 -4.24 1.94 1.78
CA GLU A 201 -3.98 3.30 1.31
C GLU A 201 -2.51 3.48 0.92
N LEU A 202 -1.58 2.96 1.71
CA LEU A 202 -0.15 2.96 1.40
C LEU A 202 0.12 2.32 0.03
N TYR A 203 -0.58 1.24 -0.32
CA TYR A 203 -0.47 0.56 -1.62
C TYR A 203 -1.00 1.39 -2.78
N SER A 204 -2.23 1.89 -2.63
CA SER A 204 -2.87 2.74 -3.65
C SER A 204 -2.01 3.98 -3.93
N ALA A 205 -1.59 4.65 -2.85
CA ALA A 205 -0.71 5.81 -2.93
C ALA A 205 0.67 5.46 -3.52
N GLN A 206 1.23 4.28 -3.24
CA GLN A 206 2.50 3.83 -3.85
C GLN A 206 2.39 3.72 -5.37
N ARG A 207 1.33 3.12 -5.91
CA ARG A 207 1.14 3.00 -7.36
C ARG A 207 0.96 4.35 -8.04
N LEU A 208 0.13 5.21 -7.45
CA LEU A 208 -0.03 6.57 -7.94
C LEU A 208 1.33 7.29 -8.00
N ARG A 209 2.14 7.16 -6.96
CA ARG A 209 3.48 7.76 -6.90
C ARG A 209 4.47 7.16 -7.90
N GLN A 210 4.39 5.86 -8.18
CA GLN A 210 5.19 5.24 -9.24
C GLN A 210 4.80 5.77 -10.62
N HIS A 211 3.51 5.98 -10.86
CA HIS A 211 3.01 6.57 -12.10
C HIS A 211 3.47 8.03 -12.25
N GLU A 212 3.33 8.84 -11.21
CA GLU A 212 3.83 10.22 -11.15
C GLU A 212 5.35 10.28 -11.41
N LEU A 213 6.14 9.42 -10.74
CA LEU A 213 7.57 9.35 -10.95
C LEU A 213 7.92 8.94 -12.38
N ALA A 214 7.17 8.02 -12.99
CA ALA A 214 7.38 7.62 -14.37
C ALA A 214 7.11 8.77 -15.35
N GLN A 215 6.05 9.55 -15.12
CA GLN A 215 5.75 10.75 -15.90
C GLN A 215 6.82 11.82 -15.74
N PHE A 216 7.23 12.11 -14.50
CA PHE A 216 8.30 13.07 -14.22
C PHE A 216 9.64 12.65 -14.83
N THR A 217 10.03 11.39 -14.67
CA THR A 217 11.28 10.85 -15.22
C THR A 217 11.25 10.82 -16.75
N LYS A 218 10.09 10.58 -17.36
CA LYS A 218 9.92 10.68 -18.81
C LYS A 218 10.16 12.11 -19.28
N TRP A 219 9.50 13.08 -18.66
CA TRP A 219 9.73 14.50 -18.95
C TRP A 219 11.21 14.87 -18.78
N TRP A 220 11.84 14.46 -17.68
CA TRP A 220 13.26 14.73 -17.43
C TRP A 220 14.20 14.17 -18.51
N LYS A 221 13.87 13.01 -19.08
CA LYS A 221 14.64 12.43 -20.19
C LYS A 221 14.40 13.15 -21.51
N GLU A 222 13.20 13.66 -21.74
CA GLU A 222 12.83 14.36 -22.98
C GLU A 222 13.45 15.76 -23.09
N THR A 223 13.87 16.37 -21.98
CA THR A 223 14.56 17.68 -21.98
C THR A 223 16.03 17.59 -22.37
N ASP A 224 16.64 16.39 -22.33
CA ASP A 224 18.10 16.16 -22.51
C ASP A 224 19.02 16.98 -21.58
N LEU A 225 18.47 17.64 -20.55
CA LEU A 225 19.22 18.52 -19.63
C LEU A 225 20.34 17.80 -18.89
N ALA A 226 20.15 16.53 -18.50
CA ALA A 226 21.19 15.75 -17.84
C ALA A 226 22.45 15.55 -18.71
N LYS A 227 22.27 15.51 -20.03
CA LYS A 227 23.37 15.39 -21.00
C LYS A 227 24.01 16.76 -21.26
N ASP A 228 23.19 17.80 -21.42
CA ASP A 228 23.68 19.15 -21.72
C ASP A 228 24.35 19.82 -20.50
N LEU A 229 23.94 19.46 -19.28
CA LEU A 229 24.51 19.90 -18.01
C LEU A 229 25.18 18.74 -17.27
N SER A 230 26.08 18.02 -17.95
CA SER A 230 26.75 16.83 -17.38
C SER A 230 27.60 17.10 -16.12
N PHE A 231 27.86 18.37 -15.78
CA PHE A 231 28.53 18.78 -14.54
C PHE A 231 27.59 18.81 -13.33
N SER A 232 26.29 18.92 -13.56
CA SER A 232 25.26 19.04 -12.51
C SER A 232 24.83 17.67 -11.96
N ARG A 233 24.22 17.69 -10.78
CA ARG A 233 23.63 16.52 -10.12
C ARG A 233 22.42 16.02 -10.94
N ASP A 234 22.42 14.75 -11.33
CA ASP A 234 21.27 14.07 -11.96
C ASP A 234 20.54 13.20 -10.92
N GLN A 235 19.57 13.79 -10.22
CA GLN A 235 18.86 13.15 -9.10
C GLN A 235 17.32 13.26 -9.17
N PRO A 236 16.68 12.88 -10.29
CA PRO A 236 15.23 13.08 -10.51
C PRO A 236 14.36 12.43 -9.44
N ILE A 237 14.76 11.26 -8.92
CA ILE A 237 14.01 10.59 -7.85
C ILE A 237 14.00 11.45 -6.58
N LYS A 238 15.11 12.10 -6.21
CA LYS A 238 15.17 12.96 -5.02
C LYS A 238 14.31 14.21 -5.19
N TRP A 239 14.36 14.85 -6.35
CA TRP A 239 13.56 16.05 -6.64
C TRP A 239 12.05 15.75 -6.61
N TYR A 240 11.66 14.62 -7.18
CA TYR A 240 10.28 14.14 -7.07
C TYR A 240 9.88 13.85 -5.61
N VAL A 241 10.72 13.19 -4.84
CA VAL A 241 10.45 12.89 -3.42
C VAL A 241 10.32 14.18 -2.59
N ALA A 242 11.12 15.21 -2.88
CA ALA A 242 10.96 16.51 -2.25
C ALA A 242 9.57 17.12 -2.54
N SER A 243 9.10 17.04 -3.79
CA SER A 243 7.74 17.50 -4.15
C SER A 243 6.63 16.74 -3.42
N LEU A 244 6.80 15.42 -3.28
CA LEU A 244 5.89 14.51 -2.60
C LEU A 244 5.80 14.78 -1.10
N ILE A 245 6.86 15.28 -0.50
CA ILE A 245 6.89 15.57 0.93
C ILE A 245 6.27 16.95 1.19
N CYS A 246 6.54 17.92 0.32
CA CYS A 246 5.93 19.25 0.43
C CYS A 246 4.40 19.19 0.27
N LEU A 247 3.91 18.48 -0.74
CA LEU A 247 2.48 18.34 -1.01
C LEU A 247 1.99 16.99 -0.48
N SER A 248 0.98 17.00 0.41
CA SER A 248 0.43 15.78 1.03
C SER A 248 0.16 14.66 0.01
N THR A 249 0.22 13.40 0.47
CA THR A 249 -0.04 12.19 -0.34
C THR A 249 -1.48 12.04 -0.83
N ASP A 250 -2.33 13.04 -0.60
CA ASP A 250 -3.67 13.04 -1.14
C ASP A 250 -3.60 12.88 -2.67
N SER A 251 -4.39 11.92 -3.16
CA SER A 251 -4.55 11.63 -4.59
C SER A 251 -4.91 12.87 -5.41
N PHE A 252 -5.57 13.87 -4.83
CA PHE A 252 -5.98 15.09 -5.51
C PHE A 252 -4.82 15.98 -5.97
N TYR A 253 -3.61 15.84 -5.40
CA TYR A 253 -2.44 16.69 -5.74
C TYR A 253 -1.44 16.03 -6.70
N SER A 254 -1.86 15.00 -7.43
CA SER A 254 -0.98 14.23 -8.32
C SER A 254 -0.25 15.09 -9.34
N GLU A 255 -1.01 15.90 -10.09
CA GLU A 255 -0.44 16.79 -11.11
C GLU A 255 0.44 17.88 -10.46
N GLN A 256 -0.01 18.45 -9.34
CA GLN A 256 0.72 19.48 -8.61
C GLN A 256 2.09 18.98 -8.13
N ARG A 257 2.20 17.72 -7.70
CA ARG A 257 3.48 17.10 -7.33
C ARG A 257 4.42 17.00 -8.52
N ILE A 258 3.94 16.56 -9.68
CA ILE A 258 4.75 16.45 -10.90
C ILE A 258 5.28 17.83 -11.30
N GLN A 259 4.42 18.84 -11.33
CA GLN A 259 4.82 20.21 -11.70
C GLN A 259 5.79 20.82 -10.69
N LEU A 260 5.56 20.62 -9.40
CA LEU A 260 6.48 21.06 -8.36
C LEU A 260 7.84 20.37 -8.46
N ALA A 261 7.89 19.08 -8.79
CA ALA A 261 9.14 18.35 -9.01
C ALA A 261 9.96 18.95 -10.16
N LYS A 262 9.31 19.43 -11.23
CA LYS A 262 10.00 20.17 -12.31
C LYS A 262 10.65 21.44 -11.77
N SER A 263 9.91 22.27 -11.03
CA SER A 263 10.48 23.48 -10.42
C SER A 263 11.63 23.18 -9.47
N ILE A 264 11.51 22.15 -8.63
CA ILE A 264 12.57 21.72 -7.70
C ILE A 264 13.83 21.30 -8.47
N SER A 265 13.69 20.58 -9.60
CA SER A 265 14.86 20.20 -10.42
C SER A 265 15.68 21.41 -10.89
N PHE A 266 15.01 22.50 -11.27
CA PHE A 266 15.70 23.73 -11.68
C PHE A 266 16.40 24.45 -10.52
N ILE A 267 15.89 24.35 -9.28
CA ILE A 267 16.60 24.90 -8.12
C ILE A 267 17.98 24.25 -8.02
N TYR A 268 18.05 22.92 -8.07
CA TYR A 268 19.32 22.18 -8.00
C TYR A 268 20.22 22.40 -9.23
N LEU A 269 19.66 22.45 -10.43
CA LEU A 269 20.47 22.72 -11.63
C LEU A 269 21.10 24.10 -11.61
N ILE A 270 20.35 25.11 -11.17
CA ILE A 270 20.83 26.48 -11.10
C ILE A 270 21.86 26.61 -9.96
N ASP A 271 21.63 25.97 -8.82
CA ASP A 271 22.61 25.86 -7.73
C ASP A 271 23.96 25.32 -8.24
N ASP A 272 23.96 24.20 -8.97
CA ASP A 272 25.18 23.63 -9.57
C ASP A 272 25.82 24.55 -10.63
N ILE A 273 25.03 25.33 -11.36
CA ILE A 273 25.56 26.35 -12.28
C ILE A 273 26.35 27.40 -11.51
N PHE A 274 25.85 27.87 -10.38
CA PHE A 274 26.47 28.94 -9.60
C PHE A 274 27.66 28.46 -8.76
N ASP A 275 27.58 27.26 -8.19
CA ASP A 275 28.61 26.75 -7.27
C ASP A 275 29.77 26.04 -7.95
N VAL A 276 29.51 25.36 -9.07
CA VAL A 276 30.47 24.43 -9.68
C VAL A 276 30.97 24.90 -11.05
N PHE A 277 30.10 25.46 -11.88
CA PHE A 277 30.39 25.62 -13.30
C PHE A 277 30.67 27.07 -13.75
N GLY A 278 29.78 28.01 -13.44
CA GLY A 278 29.79 29.33 -14.04
C GLY A 278 30.90 30.24 -13.50
N THR A 279 31.44 31.07 -14.38
CA THR A 279 32.29 32.19 -13.95
C THR A 279 31.45 33.37 -13.47
N LEU A 280 31.99 34.24 -12.61
CA LEU A 280 31.23 35.36 -12.04
C LEU A 280 30.59 36.27 -13.11
N ASP A 281 31.28 36.51 -14.23
CA ASP A 281 30.75 37.29 -15.36
C ASP A 281 29.55 36.59 -16.02
N GLU A 282 29.65 35.27 -16.25
CA GLU A 282 28.55 34.45 -16.81
C GLU A 282 27.37 34.40 -15.84
N LEU A 283 27.61 34.20 -14.54
CA LEU A 283 26.56 34.17 -13.52
C LEU A 283 25.83 35.51 -13.39
N THR A 284 26.54 36.62 -13.60
CA THR A 284 25.94 37.96 -13.65
C THR A 284 24.99 38.08 -14.84
N ILE A 285 25.42 37.64 -16.03
CA ILE A 285 24.58 37.64 -17.25
C ILE A 285 23.39 36.69 -17.09
N PHE A 286 23.59 35.49 -16.54
CA PHE A 286 22.54 34.53 -16.23
C PHE A 286 21.48 35.13 -15.30
N THR A 287 21.93 35.78 -14.21
CA THR A 287 21.04 36.43 -13.24
C THR A 287 20.25 37.55 -13.90
N GLU A 288 20.87 38.37 -14.76
CA GLU A 288 20.19 39.45 -15.47
C GLU A 288 19.13 38.92 -16.45
N ALA A 289 19.43 37.82 -17.14
CA ALA A 289 18.48 37.15 -18.04
C ALA A 289 17.24 36.65 -17.28
N VAL A 290 17.40 36.03 -16.10
CA VAL A 290 16.28 35.63 -15.23
C VAL A 290 15.52 36.86 -14.69
N CYS A 291 16.23 37.91 -14.27
CA CYS A 291 15.59 39.13 -13.75
C CYS A 291 14.73 39.85 -14.79
N ARG A 292 15.17 39.88 -16.05
CA ARG A 292 14.41 40.44 -17.18
C ARG A 292 13.39 39.46 -17.74
N TRP A 293 13.55 38.17 -17.45
CA TRP A 293 12.84 37.07 -18.08
C TRP A 293 12.96 37.10 -19.61
N ASP A 294 14.17 37.35 -20.10
CA ASP A 294 14.48 37.58 -21.52
C ASP A 294 15.69 36.75 -21.96
N LEU A 295 15.49 35.84 -22.92
CA LEU A 295 16.58 35.01 -23.47
C LEU A 295 17.58 35.81 -24.31
N ALA A 296 17.21 36.96 -24.86
CA ALA A 296 18.16 37.81 -25.58
C ALA A 296 19.20 38.43 -24.63
N ALA A 297 18.85 38.62 -23.36
CA ALA A 297 19.79 39.07 -22.33
C ALA A 297 20.82 37.99 -21.95
N ALA A 298 20.61 36.73 -22.36
CA ALA A 298 21.55 35.62 -22.20
C ALA A 298 22.51 35.45 -23.39
N GLU A 299 22.48 36.36 -24.37
CA GLU A 299 23.42 36.35 -25.50
C GLU A 299 24.88 36.39 -24.99
N GLY A 300 25.65 35.36 -25.32
CA GLY A 300 27.05 35.22 -24.91
C GLY A 300 27.29 34.21 -23.79
N LEU A 301 26.25 33.68 -23.15
CA LEU A 301 26.38 32.55 -22.22
C LEU A 301 26.73 31.24 -22.96
N PRO A 302 27.38 30.28 -22.28
CA PRO A 302 27.53 28.92 -22.79
C PRO A 302 26.18 28.28 -23.20
N ASP A 303 26.22 27.44 -24.23
CA ASP A 303 25.00 26.80 -24.77
C ASP A 303 24.20 26.05 -23.69
N CYS A 304 24.86 25.36 -22.76
CA CYS A 304 24.22 24.65 -21.66
C CYS A 304 23.41 25.57 -20.73
N MET A 305 23.93 26.77 -20.42
CA MET A 305 23.22 27.77 -19.61
C MET A 305 22.01 28.34 -20.36
N GLN A 306 22.16 28.60 -21.67
CA GLN A 306 21.04 29.06 -22.50
C GLN A 306 19.93 28.00 -22.62
N ILE A 307 20.29 26.72 -22.73
CA ILE A 307 19.35 25.59 -22.72
C ILE A 307 18.61 25.52 -21.38
N CYS A 308 19.33 25.65 -20.26
CA CYS A 308 18.74 25.69 -18.93
C CYS A 308 17.73 26.84 -18.79
N LEU A 309 18.10 28.08 -19.15
CA LEU A 309 17.22 29.25 -19.09
C LEU A 309 15.97 29.10 -19.95
N ARG A 310 16.13 28.63 -21.19
CA ARG A 310 14.99 28.41 -22.09
C ARG A 310 14.01 27.40 -21.49
N THR A 311 14.51 26.29 -20.99
CA THR A 311 13.66 25.22 -20.42
C THR A 311 13.00 25.69 -19.12
N LEU A 312 13.71 26.43 -18.27
CA LEU A 312 13.15 27.07 -17.07
C LEU A 312 11.98 27.99 -17.42
N PHE A 313 12.15 28.84 -18.43
CA PHE A 313 11.11 29.78 -18.86
C PHE A 313 9.90 29.06 -19.43
N GLU A 314 10.12 28.03 -20.26
CA GLU A 314 9.06 27.20 -20.82
C GLU A 314 8.24 26.49 -19.73
N VAL A 315 8.91 25.84 -18.77
CA VAL A 315 8.26 25.12 -17.67
C VAL A 315 7.50 26.08 -16.75
N THR A 316 8.08 27.22 -16.40
CA THR A 316 7.40 28.21 -15.54
C THR A 316 6.15 28.78 -16.23
N ASN A 317 6.22 29.00 -17.55
CA ASN A 317 5.07 29.41 -18.35
C ASN A 317 4.00 28.31 -18.43
N GLU A 318 4.40 27.04 -18.60
CA GLU A 318 3.49 25.88 -18.59
C GLU A 318 2.71 25.81 -17.27
N ILE A 319 3.43 25.84 -16.15
CA ILE A 319 2.85 25.79 -14.80
C ILE A 319 1.90 26.96 -14.57
N SER A 320 2.30 28.18 -14.98
CA SER A 320 1.45 29.37 -14.87
C SER A 320 0.15 29.23 -15.68
N CYS A 321 0.24 28.68 -16.90
CA CYS A 321 -0.95 28.41 -17.73
C CYS A 321 -1.88 27.39 -17.08
N GLN A 322 -1.33 26.32 -16.50
CA GLN A 322 -2.12 25.31 -15.79
C GLN A 322 -2.82 25.89 -14.56
N ILE A 323 -2.13 26.69 -13.75
CA ILE A 323 -2.70 27.38 -12.59
C ILE A 323 -3.82 28.33 -13.04
N TYR A 324 -3.62 29.08 -14.12
CA TYR A 324 -4.65 29.96 -14.66
C TYR A 324 -5.88 29.18 -15.15
N GLN A 325 -5.68 28.03 -15.80
CA GLN A 325 -6.78 27.17 -16.24
C GLN A 325 -7.54 26.54 -15.07
N ALA A 326 -6.84 26.14 -14.00
CA ALA A 326 -7.45 25.51 -12.83
C ALA A 326 -8.15 26.51 -11.91
N HIS A 327 -7.53 27.66 -11.64
CA HIS A 327 -7.90 28.58 -10.55
C HIS A 327 -8.27 29.99 -11.03
N GLY A 328 -8.11 30.31 -12.31
CA GLY A 328 -8.45 31.62 -12.89
C GLY A 328 -7.47 32.75 -12.56
N TRP A 329 -6.37 32.45 -11.86
CA TRP A 329 -5.32 33.41 -11.50
C TRP A 329 -4.04 33.13 -12.28
N ASN A 330 -3.41 34.18 -12.84
CA ASN A 330 -2.13 34.04 -13.52
C ASN A 330 -0.97 34.40 -12.56
N PRO A 331 -0.20 33.42 -12.07
CA PRO A 331 0.86 33.64 -11.07
C PRO A 331 2.19 34.12 -11.67
N ILE A 332 2.27 34.34 -12.99
CA ILE A 332 3.55 34.46 -13.70
C ILE A 332 4.49 35.51 -13.10
N HIS A 333 3.96 36.65 -12.65
CA HIS A 333 4.77 37.72 -12.07
C HIS A 333 5.44 37.29 -10.76
N SER A 334 4.70 36.65 -9.85
CA SER A 334 5.24 36.17 -8.58
C SER A 334 6.23 35.03 -8.80
N LEU A 335 5.98 34.14 -9.76
CA LEU A 335 6.94 33.07 -10.10
C LEU A 335 8.26 33.65 -10.64
N HIS A 336 8.20 34.62 -11.56
CA HIS A 336 9.41 35.30 -12.07
C HIS A 336 10.18 35.99 -10.94
N LYS A 337 9.47 36.69 -10.05
CA LYS A 337 10.07 37.39 -8.90
C LYS A 337 10.77 36.41 -7.96
N ALA A 338 10.17 35.25 -7.69
CA ALA A 338 10.75 34.21 -6.84
C ALA A 338 12.07 33.67 -7.42
N TRP A 339 12.08 33.35 -8.73
CA TRP A 339 13.29 32.89 -9.43
C TRP A 339 14.37 33.97 -9.49
N ALA A 340 14.02 35.22 -9.81
CA ALA A 340 14.96 36.33 -9.81
C ALA A 340 15.58 36.58 -8.43
N LYS A 341 14.77 36.44 -7.36
CA LYS A 341 15.24 36.55 -5.98
C LYS A 341 16.23 35.43 -5.64
N LEU A 342 15.99 34.21 -6.09
CA LEU A 342 16.90 33.07 -5.89
C LEU A 342 18.24 33.28 -6.61
N CYS A 343 18.23 33.60 -7.90
CA CYS A 343 19.48 33.82 -8.66
C CYS A 343 20.32 34.99 -8.09
N LYS A 344 19.68 36.05 -7.58
CA LYS A 344 20.38 37.13 -6.89
C LYS A 344 21.08 36.65 -5.62
N ALA A 345 20.44 35.78 -4.84
CA ALA A 345 21.04 35.23 -3.63
C ALA A 345 22.24 34.32 -3.97
N PHE A 346 22.13 33.47 -4.99
CA PHE A 346 23.26 32.68 -5.47
C PHE A 346 24.40 33.56 -6.00
N LEU A 347 24.09 34.65 -6.70
CA LEU A 347 25.11 35.58 -7.19
C LEU A 347 25.90 36.21 -6.03
N VAL A 348 25.22 36.60 -4.94
CA VAL A 348 25.88 37.13 -3.74
C VAL A 348 26.85 36.11 -3.13
N GLU A 349 26.46 34.82 -3.08
CA GLU A 349 27.35 33.75 -2.60
C GLU A 349 28.56 33.56 -3.53
N ALA A 350 28.36 33.58 -4.85
CA ALA A 350 29.45 33.53 -5.82
C ALA A 350 30.40 34.73 -5.72
N GLU A 351 29.89 35.94 -5.44
CA GLU A 351 30.70 37.14 -5.20
C GLU A 351 31.56 37.02 -3.93
N TRP A 352 31.01 36.48 -2.84
CA TRP A 352 31.77 36.19 -1.61
C TRP A 352 32.88 35.18 -1.87
N MET A 353 32.57 34.09 -2.58
CA MET A 353 33.56 33.07 -2.96
C MET A 353 34.67 33.64 -3.85
N SER A 354 34.32 34.41 -4.88
CA SER A 354 35.29 34.97 -5.84
C SER A 354 36.17 36.07 -5.24
N SER A 355 35.63 36.88 -4.32
CA SER A 355 36.37 37.99 -3.71
C SER A 355 37.25 37.54 -2.54
N GLY A 356 36.97 36.37 -1.95
CA GLY A 356 37.59 35.89 -0.72
C GLY A 356 37.15 36.67 0.53
N GLN A 357 36.17 37.57 0.40
CA GLN A 357 35.61 38.31 1.55
C GLN A 357 34.61 37.41 2.28
N SER A 358 34.86 37.16 3.56
CA SER A 358 33.93 36.41 4.41
C SER A 358 32.83 37.35 4.93
N PRO A 359 31.54 37.09 4.66
CA PRO A 359 30.45 37.80 5.30
C PRO A 359 30.41 37.51 6.81
N SER A 360 29.61 38.30 7.54
CA SER A 360 29.26 37.92 8.91
C SER A 360 28.35 36.70 8.93
N ALA A 361 28.31 35.94 10.04
CA ALA A 361 27.45 34.76 10.15
C ALA A 361 25.96 35.11 9.97
N GLU A 362 25.53 36.27 10.47
CA GLU A 362 24.17 36.79 10.31
C GLU A 362 23.87 37.23 8.87
N GLU A 363 24.82 37.92 8.22
CA GLU A 363 24.68 38.33 6.82
C GLU A 363 24.64 37.13 5.87
N TYR A 364 25.49 36.13 6.13
CA TYR A 364 25.46 34.85 5.45
C TYR A 364 24.11 34.18 5.65
N LEU A 365 23.61 34.04 6.89
CA LEU A 365 22.34 33.37 7.14
C LEU A 365 21.16 34.06 6.43
N LYS A 366 21.14 35.40 6.42
CA LYS A 366 20.09 36.17 5.74
C LYS A 366 20.04 35.88 4.25
N ASN A 367 21.19 35.77 3.58
CA ASN A 367 21.23 35.37 2.17
C ASN A 367 20.95 33.87 2.00
N GLY A 368 21.56 33.06 2.88
CA GLY A 368 21.47 31.61 2.97
C GLY A 368 20.04 31.10 3.01
N VAL A 369 19.17 31.78 3.75
CA VAL A 369 17.72 31.50 3.82
C VAL A 369 17.07 31.59 2.44
N VAL A 370 17.46 32.56 1.61
CA VAL A 370 16.93 32.74 0.26
C VAL A 370 17.56 31.77 -0.73
N SER A 371 18.88 31.55 -0.66
CA SER A 371 19.61 30.64 -1.55
C SER A 371 19.20 29.17 -1.37
N THR A 372 18.51 28.80 -0.28
CA THR A 372 17.90 27.46 -0.16
C THR A 372 16.88 27.11 -1.26
N GLY A 373 16.29 28.11 -1.92
CA GLY A 373 15.19 27.90 -2.87
C GLY A 373 13.85 27.50 -2.25
N VAL A 374 13.74 27.47 -0.92
CA VAL A 374 12.48 27.14 -0.21
C VAL A 374 11.38 28.15 -0.54
N HIS A 375 11.70 29.44 -0.67
CA HIS A 375 10.71 30.45 -1.08
C HIS A 375 10.18 30.19 -2.49
N VAL A 376 11.02 29.74 -3.43
CA VAL A 376 10.57 29.36 -4.79
C VAL A 376 9.62 28.17 -4.71
N THR A 377 9.99 27.15 -3.95
CA THR A 377 9.18 25.94 -3.75
C THR A 377 7.82 26.29 -3.17
N LEU A 378 7.77 27.07 -2.08
CA LEU A 378 6.53 27.44 -1.41
C LEU A 378 5.68 28.42 -2.25
N THR A 379 6.30 29.29 -3.06
CA THR A 379 5.56 30.12 -4.03
C THR A 379 4.80 29.25 -5.02
N HIS A 380 5.47 28.23 -5.59
CA HIS A 380 4.81 27.29 -6.50
C HIS A 380 3.69 26.52 -5.78
N VAL A 381 3.94 26.03 -4.56
CA VAL A 381 2.93 25.32 -3.75
C VAL A 381 1.68 26.19 -3.52
N PHE A 382 1.84 27.44 -3.10
CA PHE A 382 0.71 28.34 -2.84
C PHE A 382 -0.22 28.46 -4.05
N PHE A 383 0.35 28.72 -5.22
CA PHE A 383 -0.45 28.88 -6.45
C PHE A 383 -0.97 27.55 -7.01
N LEU A 384 -0.22 26.45 -6.88
CA LEU A 384 -0.66 25.11 -7.29
C LEU A 384 -1.87 24.63 -6.46
N LEU A 385 -1.89 24.93 -5.16
CA LEU A 385 -3.02 24.61 -4.28
C LEU A 385 -4.29 25.39 -4.66
N GLY A 386 -4.16 26.63 -5.10
CA GLY A 386 -5.32 27.42 -5.56
C GLY A 386 -6.21 27.98 -4.45
N GLU A 387 -5.87 27.75 -3.18
CA GLU A 387 -6.70 28.10 -2.04
C GLU A 387 -6.47 29.55 -1.59
N ALA A 388 -7.55 30.31 -1.44
CA ALA A 388 -7.54 31.70 -0.97
C ALA A 388 -6.66 32.68 -1.78
N ILE A 389 -6.48 32.46 -3.10
CA ILE A 389 -5.75 33.40 -3.94
C ILE A 389 -6.51 34.73 -4.07
N SER A 390 -5.90 35.80 -3.58
CA SER A 390 -6.37 37.18 -3.65
C SER A 390 -5.21 38.14 -3.89
N LYS A 391 -5.51 39.41 -4.22
CA LYS A 391 -4.45 40.43 -4.38
C LYS A 391 -3.69 40.64 -3.08
N GLU A 392 -4.41 40.70 -1.98
CA GLU A 392 -3.90 40.91 -0.63
C GLU A 392 -2.95 39.78 -0.23
N THR A 393 -3.36 38.51 -0.43
CA THR A 393 -2.51 37.36 -0.12
C THR A 393 -1.28 37.30 -1.02
N VAL A 394 -1.39 37.70 -2.30
CA VAL A 394 -0.25 37.69 -3.25
C VAL A 394 0.74 38.81 -2.92
N GLU A 395 0.27 40.00 -2.56
CA GLU A 395 1.15 41.10 -2.12
C GLU A 395 1.92 40.74 -0.85
N LEU A 396 1.28 40.07 0.11
CA LEU A 396 1.93 39.56 1.32
C LEU A 396 2.94 38.44 1.01
N PHE A 397 2.60 37.53 0.08
CA PHE A 397 3.49 36.44 -0.34
C PHE A 397 4.79 36.96 -0.96
N ASP A 398 4.71 38.14 -1.54
CA ASP A 398 5.79 38.85 -2.20
C ASP A 398 6.75 39.55 -1.21
N GLU A 399 6.48 39.48 0.11
CA GLU A 399 7.30 39.94 1.24
C GLU A 399 8.06 38.77 1.93
N ASP A 400 9.04 39.09 2.80
CA ASP A 400 9.78 38.09 3.58
C ASP A 400 8.95 37.57 4.77
N LEU A 401 8.03 36.64 4.49
CA LEU A 401 7.13 36.07 5.49
C LEU A 401 7.84 35.12 6.46
N ASP A 402 7.56 35.28 7.77
CA ASP A 402 8.13 34.46 8.84
C ASP A 402 7.83 32.96 8.68
N ILE A 403 6.66 32.59 8.13
CA ILE A 403 6.32 31.18 7.89
C ILE A 403 7.23 30.53 6.84
N ILE A 404 7.61 31.28 5.79
CA ILE A 404 8.49 30.80 4.72
C ILE A 404 9.94 30.84 5.19
N SER A 405 10.36 31.96 5.79
CA SER A 405 11.72 32.16 6.26
C SER A 405 12.09 31.19 7.37
N SER A 406 11.14 30.80 8.24
CA SER A 406 11.37 29.81 9.30
C SER A 406 11.65 28.42 8.73
N SER A 407 10.85 27.94 7.78
CA SER A 407 11.10 26.65 7.10
C SER A 407 12.43 26.65 6.35
N ALA A 408 12.77 27.77 5.70
CA ALA A 408 14.04 27.95 5.00
C ALA A 408 15.24 28.02 5.96
N THR A 409 15.09 28.68 7.12
CA THR A 409 16.12 28.74 8.17
C THR A 409 16.39 27.35 8.75
N VAL A 410 15.34 26.56 8.98
CA VAL A 410 15.50 25.15 9.40
C VAL A 410 16.32 24.39 8.35
N LEU A 411 16.00 24.51 7.07
CA LEU A 411 16.75 23.86 6.00
C LEU A 411 18.21 24.30 5.98
N ARG A 412 18.47 25.61 5.83
CA ARG A 412 19.83 26.17 5.71
C ARG A 412 20.72 25.74 6.86
N LEU A 413 20.26 25.89 8.11
CA LEU A 413 21.10 25.56 9.28
C LEU A 413 21.35 24.06 9.44
N TRP A 414 20.43 23.20 9.01
CA TRP A 414 20.64 21.75 9.00
C TRP A 414 21.61 21.31 7.92
N ASP A 415 21.49 21.91 6.75
CA ASP A 415 22.38 21.67 5.63
C ASP A 415 23.82 22.09 5.96
N ASP A 416 23.99 23.33 6.44
CA ASP A 416 25.27 23.90 6.87
C ASP A 416 25.90 23.19 8.06
N MET A 417 25.09 22.49 8.85
CA MET A 417 25.64 21.63 9.89
C MET A 417 26.42 20.46 9.28
N GLY A 418 26.10 20.04 8.06
CA GLY A 418 26.81 19.05 7.22
C GLY A 418 28.26 19.40 6.93
N SER A 419 28.93 18.59 6.11
CA SER A 419 30.21 19.00 5.53
C SER A 419 30.11 18.99 4.00
N ALA A 420 30.64 20.02 3.35
CA ALA A 420 30.70 20.12 1.89
C ALA A 420 31.32 18.89 1.17
N LYS A 421 32.20 18.16 1.86
CA LYS A 421 32.79 16.91 1.37
C LYS A 421 31.74 15.79 1.21
N ASP A 422 30.65 15.86 1.96
CA ASP A 422 29.52 14.92 1.89
C ASP A 422 28.73 15.10 0.57
N GLU A 423 28.89 16.23 -0.12
CA GLU A 423 28.20 16.58 -1.38
C GLU A 423 29.05 16.47 -2.65
N LYS A 424 30.27 15.92 -2.55
CA LYS A 424 31.30 15.91 -3.62
C LYS A 424 31.76 17.30 -4.07
N GLN A 425 31.52 18.34 -3.27
CA GLN A 425 32.10 19.66 -3.48
C GLN A 425 33.53 19.72 -2.92
N GLU A 426 34.35 20.66 -3.42
CA GLU A 426 35.74 20.83 -2.97
C GLU A 426 35.87 21.49 -1.57
N GLY A 427 34.76 21.74 -0.88
CA GLY A 427 34.74 22.38 0.45
C GLY A 427 35.04 23.87 0.42
N ARG A 428 34.45 24.58 -0.55
CA ARG A 428 34.65 26.02 -0.75
C ARG A 428 33.37 26.84 -0.55
N ASP A 429 32.22 26.17 -0.52
CA ASP A 429 30.93 26.64 -0.04
C ASP A 429 31.04 27.01 1.44
N GLY A 430 30.89 28.28 1.76
CA GLY A 430 30.89 28.73 3.15
C GLY A 430 29.66 28.18 3.88
N SER A 431 29.79 27.90 5.17
CA SER A 431 28.67 27.47 6.03
C SER A 431 28.49 28.42 7.22
N TYR A 432 27.26 28.51 7.74
CA TYR A 432 26.96 29.31 8.93
C TYR A 432 27.85 28.92 10.11
N LEU A 433 28.11 27.62 10.32
CA LEU A 433 28.99 27.14 11.39
C LEU A 433 30.41 27.69 11.25
N GLU A 434 30.95 27.70 10.03
CA GLU A 434 32.30 28.21 9.78
C GLU A 434 32.41 29.71 10.03
N TYR A 435 31.45 30.50 9.52
CA TYR A 435 31.45 31.94 9.75
C TYR A 435 31.27 32.28 11.24
N TYR A 436 30.36 31.57 11.92
CA TYR A 436 30.14 31.79 13.35
C TYR A 436 31.37 31.42 14.19
N MET A 437 32.08 30.34 13.85
CA MET A 437 33.36 30.00 14.51
C MET A 437 34.46 31.02 14.24
N LYS A 438 34.51 31.59 13.03
CA LYS A 438 35.46 32.67 12.68
C LYS A 438 35.18 33.94 13.51
N GLU A 439 33.93 34.28 13.75
CA GLU A 439 33.51 35.42 14.57
C GLU A 439 33.70 35.18 16.08
N HIS A 440 33.64 33.92 16.50
CA HIS A 440 33.78 33.50 17.89
C HIS A 440 34.94 32.50 18.09
N PRO A 441 36.22 32.92 17.95
CA PRO A 441 37.37 32.01 17.99
C PRO A 441 37.55 31.23 19.30
N SER A 442 36.90 31.67 20.38
CA SER A 442 36.91 31.01 21.68
C SER A 442 35.95 29.82 21.78
N MET A 443 34.97 29.70 20.88
CA MET A 443 33.99 28.61 20.89
C MET A 443 34.53 27.39 20.16
N CYS A 444 34.40 26.22 20.76
CA CYS A 444 34.71 24.97 20.07
C CYS A 444 33.56 24.56 19.13
N TYR A 445 33.84 23.58 18.27
CA TYR A 445 32.89 23.06 17.29
C TYR A 445 31.57 22.59 17.93
N GLU A 446 31.63 21.85 19.04
CA GLU A 446 30.42 21.36 19.72
C GLU A 446 29.58 22.49 20.33
N GLU A 447 30.21 23.56 20.81
CA GLU A 447 29.48 24.71 21.36
C GLU A 447 28.79 25.50 20.25
N THR A 448 29.43 25.62 19.08
CA THR A 448 28.85 26.23 17.87
C THR A 448 27.69 25.39 17.33
N LYS A 449 27.85 24.07 17.29
CA LYS A 449 26.80 23.14 16.88
C LYS A 449 25.57 23.26 17.78
N ARG A 450 25.76 23.33 19.10
CA ARG A 450 24.67 23.57 20.06
C ARG A 450 24.01 24.93 19.87
N HIS A 451 24.78 25.99 19.56
CA HIS A 451 24.21 27.30 19.19
C HIS A 451 23.35 27.21 17.93
N THR A 452 23.84 26.53 16.89
CA THR A 452 23.09 26.32 15.64
C THR A 452 21.80 25.53 15.87
N MET A 453 21.84 24.48 16.70
CA MET A 453 20.64 23.75 17.11
C MET A 453 19.64 24.65 17.86
N LYS A 454 20.11 25.58 18.69
CA LYS A 454 19.23 26.56 19.34
C LYS A 454 18.54 27.47 18.31
N GLN A 455 19.26 27.89 17.27
CA GLN A 455 18.66 28.69 16.18
C GLN A 455 17.61 27.90 15.40
N ILE A 456 17.86 26.61 15.12
CA ILE A 456 16.88 25.70 14.52
C ILE A 456 15.63 25.60 15.42
N CYS A 457 15.81 25.43 16.74
CA CYS A 457 14.69 25.40 17.68
C CYS A 457 13.89 26.71 17.66
N ASN A 458 14.56 27.87 17.57
CA ASN A 458 13.88 29.16 17.46
C ASN A 458 13.08 29.29 16.16
N ALA A 459 13.63 28.83 15.03
CA ALA A 459 12.92 28.82 13.75
C ALA A 459 11.67 27.90 13.81
N TRP A 460 11.77 26.74 14.46
CA TRP A 460 10.61 25.88 14.72
C TRP A 460 9.54 26.57 15.58
N LYS A 461 9.93 27.31 16.62
CA LYS A 461 8.99 28.08 17.45
C LYS A 461 8.28 29.15 16.64
N THR A 462 9.00 29.89 15.80
CA THR A 462 8.39 30.87 14.89
C THR A 462 7.42 30.20 13.92
N LEU A 463 7.82 29.08 13.30
CA LEU A 463 6.95 28.32 12.40
C LEU A 463 5.69 27.81 13.09
N ASN A 464 5.80 27.31 14.33
CA ASN A 464 4.66 26.89 15.15
C ASN A 464 3.71 28.06 15.44
N THR A 465 4.26 29.22 15.83
CA THR A 465 3.50 30.45 16.08
C THR A 465 2.71 30.87 14.85
N GLU A 466 3.37 30.93 13.69
CA GLU A 466 2.72 31.29 12.44
C GLU A 466 1.63 30.29 12.07
N CYS A 467 1.89 28.98 12.16
CA CYS A 467 0.88 27.98 11.83
C CYS A 467 -0.34 27.99 12.75
N LEU A 468 -0.19 28.41 14.02
CA LEU A 468 -1.26 28.42 15.02
C LEU A 468 -2.03 29.74 15.08
N LEU A 469 -1.32 30.88 15.01
CA LEU A 469 -1.89 32.20 15.25
C LEU A 469 -2.20 32.96 13.95
N SER A 470 -1.56 32.59 12.84
CA SER A 470 -1.72 33.27 11.56
C SER A 470 -2.86 32.64 10.76
N ASN A 471 -3.95 33.40 10.59
CA ASN A 471 -5.02 33.05 9.64
C ASN A 471 -4.74 33.58 8.22
N LEU A 472 -3.49 33.98 7.94
CA LEU A 472 -3.12 34.59 6.66
C LEU A 472 -3.17 33.60 5.50
N PHE A 473 -2.87 32.32 5.75
CA PHE A 473 -2.82 31.29 4.72
C PHE A 473 -3.72 30.09 5.02
N PRO A 474 -4.19 29.36 3.99
CA PRO A 474 -4.95 28.14 4.17
C PRO A 474 -4.17 27.07 4.95
N ALA A 475 -4.89 26.24 5.72
CA ALA A 475 -4.29 25.16 6.52
C ALA A 475 -3.39 24.22 5.70
N LYS A 476 -3.74 23.96 4.43
CA LYS A 476 -2.93 23.11 3.55
C LYS A 476 -1.59 23.72 3.17
N PHE A 477 -1.53 25.05 3.03
CA PHE A 477 -0.28 25.76 2.80
C PHE A 477 0.60 25.72 4.05
N ASN A 478 0.04 26.00 5.23
CA ASN A 478 0.76 25.87 6.51
C ASN A 478 1.30 24.45 6.70
N GLN A 479 0.51 23.44 6.33
CA GLN A 479 0.93 22.04 6.36
C GLN A 479 2.09 21.74 5.41
N ALA A 480 2.14 22.38 4.23
CA ALA A 480 3.27 22.25 3.31
C ALA A 480 4.55 22.88 3.89
N CYS A 481 4.46 24.07 4.51
CA CYS A 481 5.57 24.72 5.21
C CYS A 481 6.13 23.82 6.33
N LEU A 482 5.23 23.22 7.13
CA LEU A 482 5.59 22.25 8.18
C LEU A 482 6.26 21.01 7.58
N ASN A 483 5.68 20.41 6.54
CA ASN A 483 6.24 19.19 5.94
C ASN A 483 7.63 19.41 5.35
N LEU A 484 7.87 20.58 4.74
CA LEU A 484 9.19 20.96 4.27
C LEU A 484 10.18 21.03 5.45
N ALA A 485 9.83 21.65 6.58
CA ALA A 485 10.71 21.65 7.76
C ALA A 485 10.91 20.24 8.37
N ARG A 486 9.88 19.38 8.33
CA ARG A 486 9.91 18.00 8.87
C ARG A 486 10.86 17.07 8.12
N VAL A 487 11.08 17.29 6.83
CA VAL A 487 11.94 16.39 6.03
C VAL A 487 13.42 16.69 6.19
N VAL A 488 13.75 17.94 6.50
CA VAL A 488 15.14 18.43 6.55
C VAL A 488 16.05 17.53 7.39
N PRO A 489 15.70 17.13 8.63
CA PRO A 489 16.57 16.27 9.42
C PRO A 489 16.82 14.89 8.78
N ILE A 490 15.91 14.39 7.94
CA ILE A 490 16.04 13.10 7.24
C ILE A 490 16.88 13.26 5.98
N ALA A 491 16.66 14.35 5.23
CA ALA A 491 17.38 14.65 4.00
C ALA A 491 18.87 14.95 4.25
N TYR A 492 19.16 15.66 5.35
CA TYR A 492 20.50 16.12 5.72
C TYR A 492 21.10 15.34 6.91
N ASN A 493 20.66 14.09 7.11
CA ASN A 493 21.27 13.18 8.09
C ASN A 493 22.56 12.56 7.51
N TYR A 494 23.67 13.27 7.62
CA TYR A 494 25.01 12.84 7.21
C TYR A 494 25.60 11.73 8.12
N GLY A 495 24.86 10.64 8.36
CA GLY A 495 25.30 9.49 9.17
C GLY A 495 25.48 9.79 10.67
N ARG A 496 24.87 10.87 11.18
CA ARG A 496 25.15 11.40 12.53
C ARG A 496 24.40 10.68 13.64
N THR A 497 23.31 10.02 13.29
CA THR A 497 22.50 9.22 14.22
C THR A 497 22.21 7.88 13.58
N GLN A 498 22.79 6.80 14.12
CA GLN A 498 22.49 5.42 13.71
C GLN A 498 20.99 5.08 13.86
N SER A 499 20.24 5.87 14.63
CA SER A 499 18.79 5.73 14.83
C SER A 499 17.94 6.33 13.71
N ILE A 500 18.48 7.17 12.82
CA ILE A 500 17.70 7.82 11.75
C ILE A 500 17.89 7.10 10.40
N MET A 501 16.79 6.74 9.74
CA MET A 501 16.77 6.04 8.45
C MET A 501 17.29 6.96 7.34
N SER A 502 18.09 6.41 6.42
CA SER A 502 18.60 7.18 5.28
C SER A 502 17.49 7.52 4.28
N LEU A 503 17.63 8.66 3.59
CA LEU A 503 16.74 9.07 2.49
C LEU A 503 16.62 7.98 1.40
N GLU A 504 17.68 7.22 1.13
CA GLU A 504 17.63 6.13 0.15
C GLU A 504 16.74 4.96 0.59
N ASN A 505 16.83 4.56 1.86
CA ASN A 505 15.98 3.50 2.40
C ASN A 505 14.52 3.93 2.43
N LEU A 506 14.28 5.20 2.75
CA LEU A 506 12.97 5.83 2.65
C LEU A 506 12.42 5.74 1.22
N ILE A 507 13.18 6.20 0.22
CA ILE A 507 12.78 6.13 -1.20
C ILE A 507 12.44 4.69 -1.61
N LYS A 508 13.27 3.73 -1.22
CA LYS A 508 13.01 2.30 -1.48
C LYS A 508 11.72 1.84 -0.82
N GLN A 509 11.48 2.19 0.44
CA GLN A 509 10.29 1.80 1.18
C GLN A 509 9.01 2.40 0.56
N PHE A 510 9.03 3.69 0.21
CA PHE A 510 7.85 4.42 -0.25
C PHE A 510 7.50 4.19 -1.71
N LEU A 511 8.49 3.99 -2.57
CA LEU A 511 8.28 3.89 -4.01
C LEU A 511 8.41 2.46 -4.51
N PHE A 512 9.23 1.62 -3.89
CA PHE A 512 9.67 0.36 -4.49
C PHE A 512 9.50 -0.89 -3.62
N HIS A 513 9.04 -0.76 -2.38
CA HIS A 513 8.83 -1.92 -1.52
C HIS A 513 7.74 -2.81 -2.14
N GLN A 514 8.13 -4.04 -2.52
CA GLN A 514 7.18 -5.04 -2.98
C GLN A 514 6.41 -5.55 -1.78
N MET A 515 5.21 -5.03 -1.64
CA MET A 515 4.19 -5.71 -0.88
C MET A 515 3.34 -6.53 -1.87
N GLU A 516 2.75 -7.62 -1.38
CA GLU A 516 1.99 -8.62 -2.16
C GLU A 516 1.05 -7.97 -3.19
N ASP A 517 0.63 -8.68 -4.25
CA ASP A 517 -0.25 -8.12 -5.30
C ASP A 517 -1.45 -7.35 -4.69
N GLU A 518 -1.61 -6.07 -5.05
CA GLU A 518 -2.69 -5.18 -4.59
C GLU A 518 -4.06 -5.87 -4.66
N THR A 519 -4.27 -6.64 -5.73
CA THR A 519 -5.50 -7.39 -5.98
C THR A 519 -5.73 -8.47 -4.92
N SER A 520 -4.67 -9.14 -4.48
CA SER A 520 -4.74 -10.21 -3.47
C SER A 520 -4.88 -9.65 -2.06
N MET A 521 -4.16 -8.58 -1.71
CA MET A 521 -4.32 -7.95 -0.40
C MET A 521 -5.69 -7.30 -0.23
N LYS A 522 -6.20 -6.66 -1.29
CA LYS A 522 -7.57 -6.12 -1.31
C LYS A 522 -8.60 -7.23 -1.10
N TYR A 523 -8.44 -8.34 -1.82
CA TYR A 523 -9.28 -9.53 -1.68
C TYR A 523 -9.24 -10.06 -0.25
N GLU A 524 -8.06 -10.26 0.33
CA GLU A 524 -7.90 -10.83 1.67
C GLU A 524 -8.46 -9.90 2.75
N PHE A 525 -8.23 -8.60 2.62
CA PHE A 525 -8.75 -7.61 3.55
C PHE A 525 -10.28 -7.52 3.51
N GLU A 526 -10.86 -7.39 2.32
CA GLU A 526 -12.32 -7.35 2.16
C GLU A 526 -12.96 -8.64 2.66
N MET A 527 -12.36 -9.80 2.34
CA MET A 527 -12.80 -11.10 2.82
C MET A 527 -12.78 -11.16 4.36
N LYS A 528 -11.69 -10.71 5.00
CA LYS A 528 -11.56 -10.69 6.46
C LYS A 528 -12.61 -9.81 7.13
N ASN A 529 -12.87 -8.62 6.59
CA ASN A 529 -13.91 -7.70 7.11
C ASN A 529 -15.31 -8.28 6.96
N LEU A 530 -15.62 -8.85 5.81
CA LEU A 530 -16.92 -9.49 5.56
C LEU A 530 -17.14 -10.70 6.47
N LYS A 531 -16.08 -11.50 6.73
CA LYS A 531 -16.11 -12.58 7.73
C LYS A 531 -16.37 -12.07 9.13
N HIS A 532 -15.71 -10.97 9.52
CA HIS A 532 -15.94 -10.35 10.83
C HIS A 532 -17.38 -9.81 10.95
N LEU A 533 -17.87 -9.12 9.92
CA LEU A 533 -19.24 -8.60 9.87
C LEU A 533 -20.28 -9.72 10.03
N LEU A 534 -20.08 -10.85 9.37
CA LEU A 534 -20.95 -12.03 9.53
C LEU A 534 -20.95 -12.56 10.97
N ARG A 535 -19.78 -12.67 11.60
CA ARG A 535 -19.64 -13.14 13.00
C ARG A 535 -20.31 -12.20 13.99
N GLU A 536 -20.16 -10.88 13.83
CA GLU A 536 -20.79 -9.91 14.74
C GLU A 536 -22.31 -9.84 14.53
N THR A 537 -22.77 -9.85 13.28
CA THR A 537 -24.21 -9.87 12.97
C THR A 537 -24.89 -11.10 13.57
N ALA A 538 -24.24 -12.26 13.49
CA ALA A 538 -24.76 -13.51 14.07
C ALA A 538 -24.93 -13.49 15.60
N LYS A 539 -24.25 -12.58 16.32
CA LYS A 539 -24.44 -12.40 17.77
C LYS A 539 -25.66 -11.53 18.10
N ILE A 540 -26.09 -10.68 17.17
CA ILE A 540 -27.07 -9.62 17.40
C ILE A 540 -28.42 -10.00 16.78
N ASP A 541 -28.42 -10.54 15.57
CA ASP A 541 -29.65 -10.81 14.79
C ASP A 541 -29.53 -12.12 13.98
N SER A 542 -30.36 -13.09 14.36
CA SER A 542 -30.44 -14.41 13.72
C SER A 542 -30.93 -14.34 12.28
N LEU A 543 -31.97 -13.56 11.99
CA LEU A 543 -32.54 -13.48 10.64
C LEU A 543 -31.56 -12.78 9.68
N GLU A 544 -30.93 -11.70 10.13
CA GLU A 544 -29.94 -10.98 9.31
C GLU A 544 -28.73 -11.87 9.01
N SER A 545 -28.24 -12.64 9.98
CA SER A 545 -27.13 -13.58 9.73
C SER A 545 -27.50 -14.70 8.75
N LEU A 546 -28.73 -15.22 8.79
CA LEU A 546 -29.22 -16.20 7.81
C LEU A 546 -29.37 -15.58 6.41
N ASN A 547 -29.82 -14.33 6.32
CA ASN A 547 -29.87 -13.59 5.06
C ASN A 547 -28.48 -13.32 4.48
N MET A 548 -27.47 -13.06 5.32
CA MET A 548 -26.08 -12.97 4.87
C MET A 548 -25.57 -14.31 4.33
N ILE A 549 -25.83 -15.42 5.02
CA ILE A 549 -25.44 -16.76 4.56
C ILE A 549 -26.10 -17.08 3.21
N ASP A 550 -27.38 -16.75 3.05
CA ASP A 550 -28.08 -16.92 1.78
C ASP A 550 -27.45 -16.10 0.65
N ALA A 551 -27.12 -14.83 0.90
CA ALA A 551 -26.46 -13.98 -0.08
C ALA A 551 -25.09 -14.55 -0.49
N ILE A 552 -24.29 -14.98 0.48
CA ILE A 552 -22.99 -15.63 0.28
C ILE A 552 -23.11 -16.88 -0.60
N GLN A 553 -24.10 -17.74 -0.34
CA GLN A 553 -24.36 -18.93 -1.15
C GLN A 553 -24.83 -18.59 -2.56
N ARG A 554 -25.75 -17.64 -2.72
CA ARG A 554 -26.27 -17.21 -4.03
C ARG A 554 -25.19 -16.58 -4.90
N LEU A 555 -24.22 -15.92 -4.27
CA LEU A 555 -23.05 -15.34 -4.92
C LEU A 555 -21.92 -16.34 -5.18
N GLY A 556 -22.02 -17.59 -4.70
CA GLY A 556 -21.03 -18.65 -4.95
C GLY A 556 -19.71 -18.52 -4.18
N ILE A 557 -19.68 -17.66 -3.17
CA ILE A 557 -18.48 -17.39 -2.35
C ILE A 557 -18.51 -18.12 -1.00
N ASP A 558 -19.47 -19.02 -0.76
CA ASP A 558 -19.64 -19.77 0.49
C ASP A 558 -18.43 -20.64 0.86
N HIS A 559 -17.66 -21.06 -0.13
CA HIS A 559 -16.42 -21.78 0.08
C HIS A 559 -15.38 -20.96 0.87
N CYS A 560 -15.40 -19.62 0.78
CA CYS A 560 -14.54 -18.74 1.55
C CYS A 560 -14.98 -18.62 3.02
N PHE A 561 -16.26 -18.84 3.33
CA PHE A 561 -16.89 -18.57 4.63
C PHE A 561 -17.19 -19.85 5.44
N LYS A 562 -16.64 -21.01 5.06
CA LYS A 562 -16.94 -22.30 5.71
C LYS A 562 -16.72 -22.28 7.23
N GLN A 563 -15.68 -21.59 7.70
CA GLN A 563 -15.34 -21.50 9.13
C GLN A 563 -16.33 -20.63 9.92
N GLU A 564 -16.94 -19.66 9.26
CA GLU A 564 -17.96 -18.76 9.83
C GLU A 564 -19.35 -19.40 9.79
N ILE A 565 -19.75 -19.96 8.64
CA ILE A 565 -21.09 -20.48 8.41
C ILE A 565 -21.39 -21.68 9.32
N LYS A 566 -20.44 -22.61 9.46
CA LYS A 566 -20.64 -23.84 10.23
C LYS A 566 -21.05 -23.60 11.69
N PRO A 567 -20.33 -22.81 12.51
CA PRO A 567 -20.73 -22.56 13.89
C PRO A 567 -22.03 -21.75 14.00
N ILE A 568 -22.29 -20.83 13.06
CA ILE A 568 -23.54 -20.07 13.02
C ILE A 568 -24.72 -21.02 12.80
N LEU A 569 -24.67 -21.87 11.77
CA LEU A 569 -25.73 -22.85 11.50
C LEU A 569 -25.86 -23.90 12.60
N GLN A 570 -24.75 -24.31 13.22
CA GLN A 570 -24.81 -25.20 14.40
C GLN A 570 -25.57 -24.52 15.55
N THR A 571 -25.32 -23.24 15.80
CA THR A 571 -26.04 -22.47 16.82
C THR A 571 -27.51 -22.33 16.42
N GLN A 572 -27.81 -22.04 15.15
CA GLN A 572 -29.19 -22.03 14.63
C GLN A 572 -29.85 -23.40 14.66
N TYR A 573 -29.11 -24.51 14.75
CA TYR A 573 -29.68 -25.84 14.93
C TYR A 573 -29.95 -26.16 16.41
N THR A 574 -29.05 -25.74 17.30
CA THR A 574 -29.16 -26.03 18.74
C THR A 574 -29.99 -25.01 19.52
N MET A 575 -30.14 -23.79 19.01
CA MET A 575 -31.08 -22.81 19.54
C MET A 575 -32.50 -23.35 19.31
N GLU A 576 -33.09 -23.84 20.40
CA GLU A 576 -34.47 -24.32 20.50
C GLU A 576 -34.75 -25.64 19.77
N THR A 577 -34.34 -26.73 20.40
CA THR A 577 -34.66 -28.09 19.99
C THR A 577 -36.16 -28.40 19.90
N HIS A 578 -37.11 -27.54 20.31
CA HIS A 578 -38.55 -27.85 20.22
C HIS A 578 -39.55 -26.70 19.99
N ASN A 579 -39.17 -25.53 19.46
CA ASN A 579 -40.17 -24.61 18.90
C ASN A 579 -39.54 -23.66 17.88
N PHE A 580 -39.79 -23.89 16.59
CA PHE A 580 -39.74 -22.79 15.63
C PHE A 580 -40.85 -21.83 16.03
N ASP A 581 -40.56 -20.82 16.86
CA ASP A 581 -41.58 -19.95 17.42
C ASP A 581 -42.42 -19.36 16.28
N ALA A 582 -43.74 -19.61 16.31
CA ALA A 582 -44.69 -19.08 15.32
C ALA A 582 -44.74 -17.54 15.33
N LYS A 583 -44.06 -16.89 16.30
CA LYS A 583 -43.78 -15.44 16.29
C LYS A 583 -42.74 -15.02 15.24
N CYS A 584 -41.91 -15.93 14.73
CA CYS A 584 -41.03 -15.65 13.61
C CYS A 584 -41.81 -15.64 12.29
N GLY A 585 -41.53 -14.67 11.40
CA GLY A 585 -42.17 -14.60 10.10
C GLY A 585 -41.89 -15.82 9.22
N LEU A 586 -42.82 -16.12 8.29
CA LEU A 586 -42.72 -17.28 7.38
C LEU A 586 -41.38 -17.36 6.63
N HIS A 587 -40.86 -16.21 6.18
CA HIS A 587 -39.57 -16.12 5.51
C HIS A 587 -38.42 -16.65 6.40
N HIS A 588 -38.38 -16.25 7.67
CA HIS A 588 -37.33 -16.65 8.61
C HIS A 588 -37.32 -18.17 8.80
N VAL A 589 -38.50 -18.76 9.09
CA VAL A 589 -38.62 -20.21 9.31
C VAL A 589 -38.24 -21.00 8.05
N ALA A 590 -38.74 -20.59 6.89
CA ALA A 590 -38.41 -21.24 5.62
C ALA A 590 -36.92 -21.13 5.26
N LEU A 591 -36.32 -19.97 5.48
CA LEU A 591 -34.90 -19.72 5.22
C LEU A 591 -34.01 -20.56 6.12
N ARG A 592 -34.29 -20.57 7.43
CA ARG A 592 -33.56 -21.39 8.43
C ARG A 592 -33.65 -22.87 8.09
N PHE A 593 -34.85 -23.37 7.80
CA PHE A 593 -35.08 -24.76 7.38
C PHE A 593 -34.23 -25.12 6.15
N ARG A 594 -34.27 -24.28 5.10
CA ARG A 594 -33.54 -24.52 3.85
C ARG A 594 -32.04 -24.58 4.08
N LEU A 595 -31.47 -23.58 4.78
CA LEU A 595 -30.05 -23.51 5.03
C LEU A 595 -29.56 -24.69 5.90
N LEU A 596 -30.32 -25.06 6.94
CA LEU A 596 -29.96 -26.21 7.79
C LEU A 596 -29.93 -27.52 7.00
N ARG A 597 -30.98 -27.83 6.22
CA ARG A 597 -31.01 -29.05 5.40
C ARG A 597 -29.93 -29.07 4.32
N GLN A 598 -29.63 -27.94 3.69
CA GLN A 598 -28.53 -27.83 2.71
C GLN A 598 -27.16 -28.14 3.30
N HIS A 599 -26.96 -27.87 4.59
CA HIS A 599 -25.71 -28.15 5.32
C HIS A 599 -25.73 -29.50 6.06
N GLY A 600 -26.70 -30.37 5.76
CA GLY A 600 -26.75 -31.75 6.26
C GLY A 600 -27.41 -31.93 7.63
N TYR A 601 -28.08 -30.91 8.16
CA TYR A 601 -28.89 -31.05 9.39
C TYR A 601 -30.26 -31.64 9.07
N PHE A 602 -30.72 -32.58 9.90
CA PHE A 602 -32.09 -33.08 9.80
C PHE A 602 -33.06 -32.11 10.48
N VAL A 603 -33.97 -31.52 9.71
CA VAL A 603 -35.04 -30.65 10.22
C VAL A 603 -36.39 -31.21 9.77
N PRO A 604 -37.32 -31.56 10.67
CA PRO A 604 -38.61 -32.15 10.28
C PRO A 604 -39.52 -31.11 9.59
N GLN A 605 -40.45 -31.56 8.76
CA GLN A 605 -41.44 -30.68 8.09
C GLN A 605 -42.43 -30.00 9.05
N ASP A 606 -42.59 -30.53 10.28
CA ASP A 606 -43.57 -30.04 11.26
C ASP A 606 -43.26 -28.62 11.77
N VAL A 607 -42.07 -28.09 11.47
CA VAL A 607 -41.71 -26.69 11.74
C VAL A 607 -42.63 -25.68 11.04
N PHE A 608 -43.36 -26.13 10.01
CA PHE A 608 -44.32 -25.31 9.28
C PHE A 608 -45.75 -25.38 9.83
N GLU A 609 -46.06 -26.22 10.83
CA GLU A 609 -47.42 -26.42 11.34
C GLU A 609 -48.09 -25.12 11.81
N GLY A 610 -47.33 -24.18 12.38
CA GLY A 610 -47.83 -22.86 12.80
C GLY A 610 -48.25 -21.93 11.66
N PHE A 611 -47.96 -22.28 10.40
CA PHE A 611 -48.28 -21.51 9.20
C PHE A 611 -49.40 -22.14 8.36
N ILE A 612 -49.87 -23.32 8.74
CA ILE A 612 -50.90 -24.11 8.06
C ILE A 612 -52.29 -23.75 8.62
N HIS A 613 -53.31 -23.79 7.76
CA HIS A 613 -54.70 -23.46 8.09
C HIS A 613 -55.35 -24.55 8.95
N HIS A 614 -56.03 -24.18 10.04
CA HIS A 614 -56.61 -25.14 10.99
C HIS A 614 -57.65 -26.09 10.40
N ASP A 615 -58.43 -25.65 9.39
CA ASP A 615 -59.45 -26.49 8.74
C ASP A 615 -58.93 -27.31 7.55
N HIS A 616 -57.70 -27.05 7.10
CA HIS A 616 -57.08 -27.69 5.95
C HIS A 616 -55.60 -27.94 6.23
N GLU A 617 -55.29 -29.11 6.80
CA GLU A 617 -53.95 -29.54 7.25
C GLU A 617 -52.84 -29.50 6.17
N ASP A 618 -53.20 -29.21 4.92
CA ASP A 618 -52.30 -29.19 3.76
C ASP A 618 -52.17 -27.80 3.08
N LEU A 619 -52.82 -26.75 3.60
CA LEU A 619 -52.87 -25.41 2.97
C LEU A 619 -52.35 -24.32 3.92
N LEU A 620 -51.60 -23.34 3.40
CA LEU A 620 -51.16 -22.20 4.23
C LEU A 620 -52.35 -21.33 4.64
N ASP A 621 -52.25 -20.73 5.83
CA ASP A 621 -53.19 -19.73 6.29
C ASP A 621 -53.28 -18.57 5.28
N THR A 622 -54.51 -18.20 4.91
CA THR A 622 -54.80 -17.15 3.92
C THR A 622 -54.14 -15.80 4.23
N LYS A 623 -53.80 -15.53 5.50
CA LYS A 623 -53.04 -14.33 5.91
C LYS A 623 -51.65 -14.22 5.27
N PHE A 624 -51.07 -15.31 4.79
CA PHE A 624 -49.76 -15.32 4.11
C PHE A 624 -49.87 -15.26 2.59
N SER A 625 -51.08 -15.22 2.02
CA SER A 625 -51.32 -15.27 0.57
C SER A 625 -50.75 -14.08 -0.21
N GLU A 626 -50.45 -12.96 0.46
CA GLU A 626 -49.81 -11.77 -0.14
C GLU A 626 -48.31 -11.64 0.22
N ASN A 627 -47.77 -12.52 1.07
CA ASN A 627 -46.36 -12.48 1.49
C ASN A 627 -45.45 -13.13 0.44
N ILE A 628 -45.13 -12.37 -0.61
CA ILE A 628 -44.31 -12.85 -1.74
C ILE A 628 -42.95 -13.40 -1.27
N GLU A 629 -42.28 -12.73 -0.33
CA GLU A 629 -40.95 -13.13 0.18
C GLU A 629 -41.03 -14.45 0.95
N GLY A 630 -41.97 -14.55 1.91
CA GLY A 630 -42.20 -15.76 2.69
C GLY A 630 -42.61 -16.95 1.81
N LEU A 631 -43.50 -16.74 0.84
CA LEU A 631 -43.92 -17.76 -0.11
C LEU A 631 -42.77 -18.22 -1.03
N THR A 632 -41.90 -17.30 -1.44
CA THR A 632 -40.72 -17.62 -2.26
C THR A 632 -39.73 -18.47 -1.49
N SER A 633 -39.38 -18.08 -0.26
CA SER A 633 -38.48 -18.87 0.61
C SER A 633 -39.07 -20.23 0.95
N LEU A 634 -40.38 -20.32 1.16
CA LEU A 634 -41.07 -21.57 1.43
C LEU A 634 -41.09 -22.50 0.21
N TYR A 635 -41.34 -21.95 -0.98
CA TYR A 635 -41.21 -22.71 -2.23
C TYR A 635 -39.79 -23.25 -2.41
N GLU A 636 -38.76 -22.44 -2.17
CA GLU A 636 -37.37 -22.87 -2.25
C GLU A 636 -37.02 -23.94 -1.18
N ALA A 637 -37.54 -23.80 0.05
CA ALA A 637 -37.40 -24.79 1.11
C ALA A 637 -38.02 -26.15 0.73
N SER A 638 -39.19 -26.15 0.08
CA SER A 638 -39.85 -27.38 -0.38
C SER A 638 -39.06 -28.15 -1.44
N GLN A 639 -38.07 -27.53 -2.08
CA GLN A 639 -37.22 -28.23 -3.05
C GLN A 639 -36.24 -29.21 -2.38
N LEU A 640 -36.17 -29.21 -1.05
CA LEU A 640 -35.38 -30.13 -0.21
C LEU A 640 -36.24 -31.24 0.42
N CYS A 641 -37.43 -31.51 -0.12
CA CYS A 641 -38.29 -32.62 0.31
C CYS A 641 -37.54 -33.96 0.28
N LEU A 642 -37.69 -34.72 1.35
CA LEU A 642 -37.38 -36.14 1.44
C LEU A 642 -38.61 -36.97 1.02
N PRO A 643 -38.46 -38.28 0.72
CA PRO A 643 -39.59 -39.13 0.33
C PRO A 643 -40.77 -39.16 1.33
N GLU A 644 -40.51 -38.87 2.61
CA GLU A 644 -41.50 -38.88 3.70
C GLU A 644 -42.14 -37.49 3.95
N ASP A 645 -41.68 -36.43 3.26
CA ASP A 645 -42.12 -35.05 3.48
C ASP A 645 -43.40 -34.68 2.69
N GLU A 646 -44.48 -35.46 2.87
CA GLU A 646 -45.75 -35.25 2.13
C GLU A 646 -46.38 -33.86 2.39
N LYS A 647 -46.32 -33.34 3.62
CA LYS A 647 -46.87 -32.01 3.96
C LYS A 647 -46.08 -30.91 3.25
N LEU A 648 -44.74 -30.98 3.30
CA LEU A 648 -43.87 -30.00 2.68
C LEU A 648 -44.03 -29.95 1.15
N GLU A 649 -44.24 -31.11 0.51
CA GLU A 649 -44.51 -31.19 -0.92
C GLU A 649 -45.80 -30.46 -1.30
N LYS A 650 -46.90 -30.70 -0.55
CA LYS A 650 -48.18 -30.02 -0.76
C LYS A 650 -48.07 -28.51 -0.54
N ILE A 651 -47.38 -28.09 0.52
CA ILE A 651 -47.12 -26.67 0.82
C ILE A 651 -46.29 -26.01 -0.28
N GLY A 652 -45.29 -26.71 -0.83
CA GLY A 652 -44.48 -26.26 -1.96
C GLY A 652 -45.32 -26.03 -3.21
N ASN A 653 -46.19 -27.00 -3.56
CA ASN A 653 -47.12 -26.91 -4.69
C ASN A 653 -48.12 -25.75 -4.53
N PHE A 654 -48.64 -25.56 -3.32
CA PHE A 654 -49.51 -24.44 -3.00
C PHE A 654 -48.81 -23.09 -3.16
N SER A 655 -47.60 -22.96 -2.61
CA SER A 655 -46.77 -21.74 -2.70
C SER A 655 -46.45 -21.41 -4.16
N ALA A 656 -46.09 -22.41 -4.97
CA ALA A 656 -45.87 -22.24 -6.41
C ALA A 656 -47.12 -21.73 -7.14
N CYS A 657 -48.31 -22.24 -6.79
CA CYS A 657 -49.57 -21.83 -7.40
C CYS A 657 -49.89 -20.36 -7.09
N ILE A 658 -49.70 -19.94 -5.84
CA ILE A 658 -49.90 -18.54 -5.44
C ILE A 658 -48.87 -17.62 -6.09
N LEU A 659 -47.58 -17.96 -6.03
CA LEU A 659 -46.52 -17.14 -6.63
C LEU A 659 -46.78 -16.92 -8.14
N LYS A 660 -47.16 -17.97 -8.89
CA LYS A 660 -47.54 -17.86 -10.31
C LYS A 660 -48.68 -16.86 -10.54
N LYS A 661 -49.67 -16.79 -9.64
CA LYS A 661 -50.78 -15.83 -9.73
C LYS A 661 -50.31 -14.41 -9.43
N LEU A 662 -49.53 -14.23 -8.36
CA LEU A 662 -49.05 -12.91 -7.90
C LEU A 662 -48.09 -12.24 -8.89
N VAL A 663 -47.26 -13.03 -9.58
CA VAL A 663 -46.24 -12.48 -10.50
C VAL A 663 -46.64 -12.53 -11.97
N ARG A 664 -47.84 -13.03 -12.30
CA ARG A 664 -48.32 -13.19 -13.69
C ARG A 664 -48.23 -11.90 -14.52
N ASN A 665 -48.53 -10.75 -13.91
CA ASN A 665 -48.58 -9.45 -14.56
C ASN A 665 -47.55 -8.43 -13.99
N ARG A 666 -46.58 -8.89 -13.19
CA ARG A 666 -45.53 -8.03 -12.62
C ARG A 666 -44.28 -8.06 -13.50
N ASP A 667 -43.86 -6.91 -14.01
CA ASP A 667 -42.59 -6.76 -14.75
C ASP A 667 -41.50 -6.01 -13.96
N ASP A 668 -41.76 -5.79 -12.67
CA ASP A 668 -40.78 -5.27 -11.71
C ASP A 668 -39.70 -6.31 -11.36
N ASN A 669 -38.65 -5.84 -10.68
CA ASN A 669 -37.51 -6.69 -10.28
C ASN A 669 -37.95 -7.87 -9.41
N LEU A 670 -38.94 -7.65 -8.52
CA LEU A 670 -39.50 -8.69 -7.66
C LEU A 670 -40.19 -9.79 -8.47
N GLY A 671 -41.03 -9.44 -9.44
CA GLY A 671 -41.69 -10.40 -10.33
C GLY A 671 -40.70 -11.20 -11.17
N LYS A 672 -39.63 -10.55 -11.65
CA LYS A 672 -38.53 -11.22 -12.38
C LYS A 672 -37.76 -12.20 -11.48
N HIS A 673 -37.44 -11.79 -10.25
CA HIS A 673 -36.74 -12.62 -9.27
C HIS A 673 -37.53 -13.89 -8.94
N VAL A 674 -38.82 -13.75 -8.60
CA VAL A 674 -39.70 -14.89 -8.27
C VAL A 674 -39.83 -15.86 -9.45
N ARG A 675 -40.09 -15.36 -10.67
CA ARG A 675 -40.18 -16.23 -11.87
C ARG A 675 -38.91 -17.04 -12.07
N LYS A 676 -37.76 -16.44 -11.77
CA LYS A 676 -36.45 -17.08 -11.91
C LYS A 676 -36.18 -18.14 -10.84
N ALA A 677 -36.48 -17.83 -9.58
CA ALA A 677 -36.43 -18.80 -8.48
C ALA A 677 -37.34 -20.01 -8.74
N MET A 678 -38.48 -19.80 -9.41
CA MET A 678 -39.38 -20.87 -9.82
C MET A 678 -38.86 -21.71 -11.00
N ALA A 679 -38.26 -21.07 -12.00
CA ALA A 679 -37.72 -21.74 -13.18
C ALA A 679 -36.45 -22.53 -12.87
N ASN A 680 -35.56 -21.96 -12.05
CA ASN A 680 -34.29 -22.53 -11.64
C ASN A 680 -34.18 -22.48 -10.10
N PRO A 681 -34.81 -23.42 -9.38
CA PRO A 681 -34.72 -23.42 -7.93
C PRO A 681 -33.27 -23.61 -7.48
N PHE A 682 -32.85 -22.82 -6.49
CA PHE A 682 -31.44 -22.69 -6.11
C PHE A 682 -30.77 -24.04 -5.81
N HIS A 683 -31.41 -24.92 -5.04
CA HIS A 683 -30.87 -26.24 -4.70
C HIS A 683 -30.67 -27.17 -5.91
N LYS A 684 -31.43 -26.96 -6.99
CA LYS A 684 -31.39 -27.77 -8.21
C LYS A 684 -30.54 -27.13 -9.31
N SER A 685 -29.83 -26.05 -8.99
CA SER A 685 -29.07 -25.24 -9.95
C SER A 685 -27.58 -25.20 -9.58
N LEU A 686 -26.72 -25.11 -10.59
CA LEU A 686 -25.29 -24.88 -10.39
C LEU A 686 -25.02 -23.39 -10.20
N VAL A 687 -24.61 -23.01 -8.98
CA VAL A 687 -24.42 -21.60 -8.57
C VAL A 687 -23.55 -20.82 -9.55
N LYS A 688 -22.44 -21.40 -10.04
CA LYS A 688 -21.52 -20.74 -10.99
C LYS A 688 -22.19 -20.32 -12.32
N PHE A 689 -23.26 -20.99 -12.76
CA PHE A 689 -23.97 -20.65 -13.99
C PHE A 689 -25.09 -19.61 -13.80
N VAL A 690 -25.60 -19.50 -12.57
CA VAL A 690 -26.71 -18.60 -12.22
C VAL A 690 -26.24 -17.35 -11.46
N VAL A 691 -24.98 -17.29 -11.01
CA VAL A 691 -24.43 -16.15 -10.25
C VAL A 691 -24.56 -14.81 -10.99
N LYS A 692 -24.41 -14.82 -12.32
CA LYS A 692 -24.56 -13.64 -13.19
C LYS A 692 -25.91 -12.94 -13.03
N ASP A 693 -26.91 -13.68 -12.59
CA ASP A 693 -28.28 -13.21 -12.42
C ASP A 693 -28.46 -12.32 -11.18
N TYR A 694 -27.50 -12.42 -10.24
CA TYR A 694 -27.39 -11.62 -9.04
C TYR A 694 -26.42 -10.43 -9.23
N PHE A 695 -25.68 -10.39 -10.35
CA PHE A 695 -24.87 -9.22 -10.70
C PHE A 695 -25.71 -8.14 -11.36
N GLY A 696 -25.96 -7.03 -10.64
CA GLY A 696 -26.63 -5.84 -11.17
C GLY A 696 -28.17 -5.85 -11.09
N SER A 697 -28.77 -6.84 -10.41
CA SER A 697 -30.22 -6.89 -10.15
C SER A 697 -30.54 -6.46 -8.72
N GLN A 698 -31.65 -5.73 -8.52
CA GLN A 698 -32.16 -5.44 -7.18
C GLN A 698 -32.76 -6.72 -6.59
N SER A 699 -31.96 -7.40 -5.76
CA SER A 699 -32.42 -8.52 -4.95
C SER A 699 -33.24 -8.02 -3.75
N PRO A 700 -34.29 -8.76 -3.33
CA PRO A 700 -34.95 -8.49 -2.05
C PRO A 700 -34.00 -8.68 -0.85
N ASN A 701 -32.98 -9.54 -0.99
CA ASN A 701 -31.93 -9.68 0.00
C ASN A 701 -30.86 -8.59 -0.19
N LYS A 702 -30.88 -7.56 0.68
CA LYS A 702 -29.95 -6.42 0.67
C LYS A 702 -28.47 -6.81 0.75
N TRP A 703 -28.15 -7.94 1.37
CA TRP A 703 -26.77 -8.40 1.55
C TRP A 703 -26.12 -8.82 0.24
N ILE A 704 -26.91 -9.16 -0.79
CA ILE A 704 -26.36 -9.43 -2.12
C ILE A 704 -25.53 -8.24 -2.60
N TYR A 705 -25.98 -6.99 -2.39
CA TYR A 705 -25.22 -5.80 -2.79
C TYR A 705 -23.91 -5.64 -2.00
N VAL A 706 -23.93 -5.96 -0.71
CA VAL A 706 -22.76 -5.86 0.18
C VAL A 706 -21.67 -6.86 -0.22
N PHE A 707 -22.06 -8.09 -0.56
CA PHE A 707 -21.13 -9.16 -0.95
C PHE A 707 -20.82 -9.17 -2.46
N GLN A 708 -21.56 -8.42 -3.27
CA GLN A 708 -21.46 -8.46 -4.73
C GLN A 708 -20.06 -8.13 -5.24
N HIS A 709 -19.42 -7.15 -4.60
CA HIS A 709 -18.07 -6.73 -4.94
C HIS A 709 -17.06 -7.86 -4.73
N MET A 710 -17.09 -8.46 -3.54
CA MET A 710 -16.25 -9.59 -3.18
C MET A 710 -16.47 -10.79 -4.11
N ALA A 711 -17.72 -11.05 -4.48
CA ALA A 711 -18.06 -12.09 -5.43
C ALA A 711 -17.51 -11.85 -6.84
N LYS A 712 -17.44 -10.60 -7.30
CA LYS A 712 -16.77 -10.26 -8.56
C LYS A 712 -15.25 -10.47 -8.46
N LEU A 713 -14.62 -10.03 -7.38
CA LEU A 713 -13.18 -10.22 -7.16
C LEU A 713 -12.82 -11.71 -7.13
N ASP A 714 -13.57 -12.52 -6.39
CA ASP A 714 -13.40 -13.98 -6.34
C ASP A 714 -13.61 -14.63 -7.71
N PHE A 715 -14.68 -14.26 -8.42
CA PHE A 715 -14.95 -14.78 -9.75
C PHE A 715 -13.81 -14.48 -10.73
N ASN A 716 -13.31 -13.24 -10.74
CA ASN A 716 -12.20 -12.82 -11.60
C ASN A 716 -10.90 -13.55 -11.24
N ARG A 717 -10.62 -13.75 -9.95
CA ARG A 717 -9.47 -14.53 -9.46
C ARG A 717 -9.55 -15.97 -9.97
N VAL A 718 -10.67 -16.66 -9.75
CA VAL A 718 -10.89 -18.04 -10.19
C VAL A 718 -10.83 -18.15 -11.73
N GLN A 719 -11.37 -17.18 -12.45
CA GLN A 719 -11.28 -17.14 -13.92
C GLN A 719 -9.84 -16.99 -14.42
N LYS A 720 -9.05 -16.10 -13.81
CA LYS A 720 -7.62 -15.92 -14.15
C LYS A 720 -6.84 -17.22 -13.93
N LEU A 721 -7.12 -17.94 -12.85
CA LEU A 721 -6.48 -19.23 -12.55
C LEU A 721 -6.79 -20.29 -13.62
N HIS A 722 -8.05 -20.42 -14.03
CA HIS A 722 -8.41 -21.32 -15.13
C HIS A 722 -7.78 -20.90 -16.48
N GLY A 723 -7.62 -19.59 -16.71
CA GLY A 723 -6.89 -19.08 -17.87
C GLY A 723 -5.43 -19.50 -17.90
N LEU A 724 -4.77 -19.52 -16.74
CA LEU A 724 -3.38 -19.98 -16.60
C LEU A 724 -3.25 -21.49 -16.87
N GLU A 725 -4.18 -22.31 -16.36
CA GLU A 725 -4.20 -23.76 -16.64
C GLU A 725 -4.29 -24.03 -18.15
N LEU A 726 -5.18 -23.31 -18.84
CA LEU A 726 -5.35 -23.40 -20.30
C LEU A 726 -4.11 -22.92 -21.07
N SER A 727 -3.45 -21.85 -20.64
CA SER A 727 -2.28 -21.32 -21.34
C SER A 727 -1.09 -22.27 -21.31
N GLN A 728 -0.89 -23.02 -20.21
CA GLN A 728 0.21 -24.01 -20.12
C GLN A 728 0.05 -25.14 -21.14
N PHE A 729 -1.19 -25.59 -21.40
CA PHE A 729 -1.48 -26.57 -22.45
C PHE A 729 -1.26 -26.02 -23.86
N ILE A 730 -1.61 -24.75 -24.10
CA ILE A 730 -1.37 -24.10 -25.39
C ILE A 730 0.14 -24.05 -25.67
N ILE A 731 0.94 -23.60 -24.70
CA ILE A 731 2.41 -23.55 -24.80
C ILE A 731 3.01 -24.93 -25.10
N LEU A 732 2.51 -25.99 -24.44
CA LEU A 732 2.95 -27.36 -24.73
C LEU A 732 2.63 -27.78 -26.18
N CYS A 733 1.43 -27.46 -26.67
CA CYS A 733 1.03 -27.79 -28.04
C CYS A 733 1.87 -27.01 -29.08
N GLU A 734 2.19 -25.74 -28.80
CA GLU A 734 3.06 -24.92 -29.64
C GLU A 734 4.48 -25.49 -29.70
N ALA A 735 5.03 -25.94 -28.57
CA ALA A 735 6.36 -26.59 -28.54
C ALA A 735 6.41 -27.89 -29.35
N PHE A 736 5.36 -28.73 -29.28
CA PHE A 736 5.26 -29.91 -30.14
C PHE A 736 5.12 -29.56 -31.63
N LEU A 737 4.46 -28.44 -31.96
CA LEU A 737 4.35 -27.98 -33.33
C LEU A 737 5.71 -27.57 -33.89
N VAL A 738 6.53 -26.87 -33.10
CA VAL A 738 7.91 -26.50 -33.47
C VAL A 738 8.75 -27.74 -33.78
N GLU A 739 8.69 -28.77 -32.93
CA GLU A 739 9.37 -30.05 -33.18
C GLU A 739 8.87 -30.70 -34.47
N ALA A 740 7.55 -30.77 -34.67
CA ALA A 740 6.97 -31.33 -35.89
C ALA A 740 7.42 -30.58 -37.16
N GLU A 741 7.61 -29.27 -37.10
CA GLU A 741 8.15 -28.46 -38.20
C GLU A 741 9.63 -28.78 -38.48
N TRP A 742 10.45 -28.96 -37.44
CA TRP A 742 11.85 -29.39 -37.60
C TRP A 742 11.95 -30.76 -38.28
N PHE A 743 11.15 -31.74 -37.82
CA PHE A 743 11.09 -33.07 -38.43
C PHE A 743 10.56 -33.01 -39.88
N GLY A 744 9.46 -32.30 -40.11
CA GLY A 744 8.83 -32.20 -41.43
C GLY A 744 9.69 -31.48 -42.47
N SER A 745 10.53 -30.53 -42.04
CA SER A 745 11.45 -29.79 -42.92
C SER A 745 12.82 -30.45 -43.09
N SER A 746 13.10 -31.53 -42.35
CA SER A 746 14.44 -32.14 -42.25
C SER A 746 15.53 -31.15 -41.82
N HIS A 747 15.15 -30.07 -41.14
CA HIS A 747 16.06 -29.05 -40.63
C HIS A 747 16.21 -29.20 -39.11
N LEU A 748 17.27 -29.88 -38.67
CA LEU A 748 17.60 -29.93 -37.25
C LEU A 748 18.03 -28.54 -36.74
N PRO A 749 17.45 -28.06 -35.63
CA PRO A 749 17.76 -26.78 -35.00
C PRO A 749 19.16 -26.80 -34.38
N SER A 750 19.54 -25.68 -33.76
CA SER A 750 20.72 -25.67 -32.90
C SER A 750 20.49 -26.53 -31.64
N ALA A 751 21.54 -27.10 -31.04
CA ALA A 751 21.41 -27.91 -29.82
C ALA A 751 20.83 -27.09 -28.66
N LYS A 752 21.13 -25.79 -28.63
CA LYS A 752 20.56 -24.86 -27.65
C LYS A 752 19.05 -24.64 -27.88
N GLU A 753 18.66 -24.33 -29.11
CA GLU A 753 17.26 -24.10 -29.49
C GLU A 753 16.41 -25.36 -29.29
N TYR A 754 16.98 -26.54 -29.60
CA TYR A 754 16.38 -27.82 -29.30
C TYR A 754 16.08 -27.96 -27.81
N LEU A 755 17.05 -27.68 -26.94
CA LEU A 755 16.87 -27.83 -25.50
C LEU A 755 15.86 -26.82 -24.94
N GLU A 756 15.88 -25.58 -25.42
CA GLU A 756 14.91 -24.55 -25.00
C GLU A 756 13.46 -24.95 -25.33
N ASN A 757 13.22 -25.54 -26.50
CA ASN A 757 11.91 -26.09 -26.84
C ASN A 757 11.63 -27.42 -26.12
N GLY A 758 12.64 -28.28 -26.01
CA GLY A 758 12.60 -29.61 -25.40
C GLY A 758 12.25 -29.60 -23.91
N GLU A 759 12.68 -28.57 -23.18
CA GLU A 759 12.25 -28.35 -21.80
C GLU A 759 10.74 -28.10 -21.72
N VAL A 760 10.16 -27.38 -22.68
CA VAL A 760 8.72 -27.12 -22.72
C VAL A 760 7.96 -28.36 -23.23
N SER A 761 8.40 -28.98 -24.31
CA SER A 761 7.74 -30.16 -24.89
C SER A 761 7.79 -31.40 -23.99
N SER A 762 8.71 -31.43 -23.01
CA SER A 762 8.75 -32.45 -21.95
C SER A 762 7.44 -32.55 -21.13
N GLY A 763 6.62 -31.49 -21.12
CA GLY A 763 5.35 -31.43 -20.39
C GLY A 763 5.49 -31.31 -18.86
N VAL A 764 6.71 -31.20 -18.32
CA VAL A 764 6.97 -31.07 -16.87
C VAL A 764 6.28 -29.83 -16.29
N HIS A 765 6.28 -28.71 -17.02
CA HIS A 765 5.60 -27.48 -16.60
C HIS A 765 4.10 -27.67 -16.42
N VAL A 766 3.44 -28.44 -17.31
CA VAL A 766 2.02 -28.79 -17.17
C VAL A 766 1.79 -29.67 -15.94
N VAL A 767 2.58 -30.72 -15.76
CA VAL A 767 2.44 -31.65 -14.61
C VAL A 767 2.64 -30.91 -13.29
N LEU A 768 3.68 -30.10 -13.18
CA LEU A 768 3.96 -29.31 -11.97
C LEU A 768 2.88 -28.26 -11.72
N ALA A 769 2.38 -27.57 -12.74
CA ALA A 769 1.25 -26.66 -12.58
C ALA A 769 0.03 -27.38 -11.98
N HIS A 770 -0.36 -28.55 -12.50
CA HIS A 770 -1.49 -29.30 -11.96
C HIS A 770 -1.26 -29.75 -10.51
N ILE A 771 -0.06 -30.25 -10.19
CA ILE A 771 0.29 -30.63 -8.82
C ILE A 771 0.19 -29.43 -7.88
N PHE A 772 0.64 -28.26 -8.32
CA PHE A 772 0.55 -27.02 -7.57
C PHE A 772 -0.90 -26.65 -7.21
N PHE A 773 -1.81 -26.74 -8.18
CA PHE A 773 -3.25 -26.54 -7.95
C PHE A 773 -3.84 -27.62 -7.04
N LEU A 774 -3.52 -28.90 -7.25
CA LEU A 774 -4.01 -30.03 -6.46
C LEU A 774 -3.58 -30.00 -5.00
N LEU A 775 -2.40 -29.44 -4.71
CA LEU A 775 -1.91 -29.20 -3.35
C LEU A 775 -2.58 -27.98 -2.67
N GLY A 776 -3.56 -27.36 -3.33
CA GLY A 776 -4.34 -26.22 -2.82
C GLY A 776 -3.60 -24.87 -2.90
N GLN A 777 -2.43 -24.84 -3.55
CA GLN A 777 -1.56 -23.67 -3.60
C GLN A 777 -1.93 -22.72 -4.75
N GLY A 778 -2.57 -23.25 -5.80
CA GLY A 778 -3.05 -22.46 -6.92
C GLY A 778 -4.14 -21.44 -6.61
N VAL A 779 -4.64 -21.39 -5.37
CA VAL A 779 -5.55 -20.32 -4.93
C VAL A 779 -4.75 -19.07 -4.56
N SER A 780 -3.47 -19.14 -4.14
CA SER A 780 -2.62 -18.00 -3.75
C SER A 780 -1.89 -17.33 -4.94
N ASN A 781 -1.21 -16.21 -4.69
CA ASN A 781 -0.43 -15.45 -5.69
C ASN A 781 0.69 -16.25 -6.37
N GLU A 782 1.04 -17.41 -5.82
CA GLU A 782 2.07 -18.31 -6.32
C GLU A 782 1.71 -18.97 -7.67
N ALA A 783 0.42 -18.97 -8.06
CA ALA A 783 0.00 -19.46 -9.38
C ALA A 783 0.59 -18.62 -10.54
N VAL A 784 0.89 -17.34 -10.31
CA VAL A 784 1.56 -16.46 -11.30
C VAL A 784 3.04 -16.82 -11.42
N LEU A 785 3.70 -17.27 -10.35
CA LEU A 785 5.11 -17.69 -10.37
C LEU A 785 5.36 -18.89 -11.30
N LEU A 786 4.40 -19.80 -11.42
CA LEU A 786 4.46 -20.94 -12.36
C LEU A 786 4.39 -20.53 -13.83
N SER A 787 3.74 -19.40 -14.14
CA SER A 787 3.56 -18.94 -15.53
C SER A 787 4.82 -18.36 -16.16
N SER A 788 5.85 -18.08 -15.37
CA SER A 788 7.14 -17.51 -15.80
C SER A 788 8.25 -18.55 -16.00
N ASN A 789 7.90 -19.83 -16.09
CA ASN A 789 8.81 -20.99 -16.18
C ASN A 789 10.01 -20.90 -15.20
N PRO A 790 9.75 -20.99 -13.89
CA PRO A 790 10.76 -20.76 -12.85
C PRO A 790 11.86 -21.83 -12.86
N ASP A 791 13.04 -21.49 -12.32
CA ASP A 791 14.23 -22.35 -12.34
C ASP A 791 14.01 -23.76 -11.77
N ILE A 792 13.05 -23.92 -10.84
CA ILE A 792 12.64 -25.23 -10.30
C ILE A 792 11.93 -26.11 -11.35
N VAL A 793 11.10 -25.51 -12.20
CA VAL A 793 10.36 -26.18 -13.28
C VAL A 793 11.31 -26.46 -14.43
N SER A 794 12.06 -25.46 -14.89
CA SER A 794 13.02 -25.63 -15.99
C SER A 794 14.10 -26.65 -15.63
N SER A 795 14.66 -26.63 -14.42
CA SER A 795 15.65 -27.64 -14.02
C SER A 795 15.09 -29.06 -13.97
N THR A 796 13.83 -29.22 -13.52
CA THR A 796 13.16 -30.52 -13.54
C THR A 796 12.89 -30.98 -14.98
N ALA A 797 12.52 -30.05 -15.85
CA ALA A 797 12.32 -30.29 -17.28
C ALA A 797 13.62 -30.66 -18.00
N SER A 798 14.74 -29.95 -17.74
CA SER A 798 16.04 -30.28 -18.32
C SER A 798 16.47 -31.68 -17.90
N ILE A 799 16.28 -32.07 -16.62
CA ILE A 799 16.60 -33.41 -16.14
C ILE A 799 15.80 -34.45 -16.92
N LEU A 800 14.49 -34.23 -17.11
CA LEU A 800 13.64 -35.15 -17.88
C LEU A 800 14.10 -35.24 -19.33
N ARG A 801 14.13 -34.12 -20.05
CA ARG A 801 14.46 -34.06 -21.48
C ARG A 801 15.84 -34.63 -21.78
N LEU A 802 16.86 -34.24 -21.02
CA LEU A 802 18.23 -34.70 -21.24
C LEU A 802 18.41 -36.19 -20.88
N THR A 803 17.65 -36.71 -19.90
CA THR A 803 17.71 -38.15 -19.58
C THR A 803 17.01 -38.98 -20.65
N ASP A 804 15.90 -38.47 -21.19
CA ASP A 804 15.22 -39.03 -22.36
C ASP A 804 16.16 -39.07 -23.58
N ASP A 805 16.85 -37.97 -23.87
CA ASP A 805 17.86 -37.86 -24.95
C ASP A 805 19.12 -38.73 -24.75
N LEU A 806 19.32 -39.35 -23.57
CA LEU A 806 20.35 -40.38 -23.38
C LEU A 806 19.89 -41.77 -23.89
N GLY A 807 18.61 -41.96 -24.15
CA GLY A 807 18.08 -43.09 -24.89
C GLY A 807 18.46 -43.03 -26.37
N SER A 808 17.99 -44.00 -27.15
CA SER A 808 18.15 -44.03 -28.60
C SER A 808 16.78 -44.10 -29.28
N ALA A 809 16.65 -43.59 -30.51
CA ALA A 809 15.45 -43.77 -31.36
C ALA A 809 14.94 -45.23 -31.46
N LYS A 810 15.83 -46.22 -31.27
CA LYS A 810 15.46 -47.65 -31.23
C LYS A 810 14.73 -48.03 -29.94
N ASP A 811 15.00 -47.32 -28.86
CA ASP A 811 14.34 -47.50 -27.57
C ASP A 811 12.86 -47.08 -27.61
N GLU A 812 12.50 -46.25 -28.59
CA GLU A 812 11.13 -45.78 -28.82
C GLU A 812 10.46 -46.40 -30.06
N ASN A 813 11.03 -47.48 -30.62
CA ASN A 813 10.57 -48.13 -31.87
C ASN A 813 10.51 -47.19 -33.10
N GLN A 814 11.39 -46.20 -33.20
CA GLN A 814 11.45 -45.26 -34.33
C GLN A 814 12.54 -45.65 -35.35
N GLU A 815 12.29 -45.40 -36.64
CA GLU A 815 13.24 -45.67 -37.74
C GLU A 815 14.34 -44.58 -37.82
N GLY A 816 15.21 -44.55 -36.81
CA GLY A 816 16.61 -44.17 -36.97
C GLY A 816 17.00 -42.69 -37.01
N HIS A 817 16.09 -41.75 -36.78
CA HIS A 817 16.40 -40.33 -36.53
C HIS A 817 15.35 -39.73 -35.59
N ASP A 818 15.69 -39.55 -34.31
CA ASP A 818 14.81 -39.00 -33.28
C ASP A 818 14.98 -37.47 -33.11
N GLY A 819 15.95 -36.85 -33.80
CA GLY A 819 16.22 -35.43 -33.65
C GLY A 819 16.70 -35.05 -32.25
N SER A 820 17.18 -36.02 -31.45
CA SER A 820 17.62 -35.83 -30.06
C SER A 820 18.67 -34.73 -29.90
N TYR A 821 18.85 -34.25 -28.67
CA TYR A 821 19.92 -33.31 -28.35
C TYR A 821 21.30 -33.83 -28.80
N ILE A 822 21.55 -35.15 -28.72
CA ILE A 822 22.78 -35.79 -29.21
C ILE A 822 22.96 -35.53 -30.72
N GLU A 823 21.92 -35.74 -31.51
CA GLU A 823 21.96 -35.56 -32.96
C GLU A 823 22.22 -34.09 -33.33
N CYS A 824 21.52 -33.16 -32.67
CA CYS A 824 21.70 -31.72 -32.86
C CYS A 824 23.13 -31.28 -32.48
N TYR A 825 23.64 -31.73 -31.34
CA TYR A 825 24.97 -31.36 -30.85
C TYR A 825 26.11 -31.91 -31.72
N MET A 826 25.98 -33.15 -32.20
CA MET A 826 26.96 -33.76 -33.10
C MET A 826 26.97 -33.11 -34.48
N LYS A 827 25.82 -32.66 -34.98
CA LYS A 827 25.71 -31.87 -36.22
C LYS A 827 26.45 -30.54 -36.12
N GLU A 828 26.31 -29.84 -35.00
CA GLU A 828 27.00 -28.57 -34.74
C GLU A 828 28.50 -28.71 -34.53
N ASN A 829 28.95 -29.88 -34.04
CA ASN A 829 30.34 -30.12 -33.69
C ASN A 829 30.90 -31.34 -34.45
N PRO A 830 31.18 -31.20 -35.77
CA PRO A 830 31.68 -32.29 -36.59
C PRO A 830 32.98 -32.90 -36.02
N GLY A 831 32.98 -34.22 -35.81
CA GLY A 831 34.14 -34.98 -35.31
C GLY A 831 34.08 -35.35 -33.83
N ILE A 832 33.07 -34.91 -33.08
CA ILE A 832 32.77 -35.42 -31.74
C ILE A 832 32.18 -36.83 -31.83
N SER A 833 32.61 -37.76 -30.96
CA SER A 833 32.02 -39.10 -30.86
C SER A 833 30.70 -39.09 -30.08
N VAL A 834 29.83 -40.06 -30.32
CA VAL A 834 28.58 -40.25 -29.57
C VAL A 834 28.87 -40.35 -28.06
N ASP A 835 29.93 -41.05 -27.66
CA ASP A 835 30.32 -41.18 -26.25
C ASP A 835 30.65 -39.84 -25.60
N SER A 836 31.37 -38.95 -26.31
CA SER A 836 31.67 -37.61 -25.83
C SER A 836 30.43 -36.71 -25.77
N ALA A 837 29.45 -36.89 -26.67
CA ALA A 837 28.16 -36.21 -26.58
C ALA A 837 27.33 -36.69 -25.37
N ARG A 838 27.31 -37.99 -25.09
CA ARG A 838 26.65 -38.59 -23.91
C ARG A 838 27.29 -38.13 -22.60
N GLU A 839 28.62 -38.02 -22.55
CA GLU A 839 29.34 -37.48 -21.40
C GLU A 839 28.95 -36.02 -21.14
N ARG A 840 28.83 -35.21 -22.20
CA ARG A 840 28.35 -33.83 -22.08
C ARG A 840 26.93 -33.76 -21.52
N ILE A 841 26.00 -34.58 -22.01
CA ILE A 841 24.63 -34.62 -21.49
C ILE A 841 24.63 -35.01 -20.01
N SER A 842 25.44 -36.00 -19.62
CA SER A 842 25.58 -36.40 -18.20
C SER A 842 26.05 -35.25 -17.31
N HIS A 843 26.97 -34.41 -17.80
CA HIS A 843 27.36 -33.18 -17.12
C HIS A 843 26.22 -32.16 -17.03
N MET A 844 25.45 -31.96 -18.09
CA MET A 844 24.31 -31.04 -18.11
C MET A 844 23.20 -31.47 -17.15
N ILE A 845 22.91 -32.78 -17.06
CA ILE A 845 21.98 -33.34 -16.06
C ILE A 845 22.51 -33.07 -14.64
N SER A 846 23.81 -33.28 -14.41
CA SER A 846 24.43 -32.97 -13.12
C SER A 846 24.27 -31.49 -12.74
N ASP A 847 24.43 -30.58 -13.70
CA ASP A 847 24.26 -29.14 -13.46
C ASP A 847 22.78 -28.76 -13.25
N ALA A 848 21.85 -29.39 -13.94
CA ALA A 848 20.41 -29.21 -13.69
C ALA A 848 20.02 -29.69 -12.28
N TRP A 849 20.59 -30.79 -11.79
CA TRP A 849 20.43 -31.23 -10.40
C TRP A 849 20.98 -30.21 -9.39
N LYS A 850 22.13 -29.58 -9.68
CA LYS A 850 22.69 -28.53 -8.80
C LYS A 850 21.75 -27.32 -8.73
N ARG A 851 21.21 -26.87 -9.87
CA ARG A 851 20.22 -25.79 -9.92
C ARG A 851 18.96 -26.16 -9.15
N LEU A 852 18.39 -27.35 -9.38
CA LEU A 852 17.21 -27.81 -8.65
C LEU A 852 17.45 -27.89 -7.13
N ASN A 853 18.61 -28.37 -6.69
CA ASN A 853 18.99 -28.39 -5.28
C ASN A 853 19.13 -26.99 -4.70
N GLN A 854 19.73 -26.06 -5.46
CA GLN A 854 19.87 -24.67 -5.05
C GLN A 854 18.49 -24.01 -4.87
N GLU A 855 17.59 -24.17 -5.84
CA GLU A 855 16.21 -23.70 -5.76
C GLU A 855 15.43 -24.33 -4.60
N SER A 856 15.73 -25.57 -4.24
CA SER A 856 15.10 -26.26 -3.11
C SER A 856 15.60 -25.79 -1.73
N LEU A 857 16.75 -25.12 -1.66
CA LEU A 857 17.44 -24.73 -0.42
C LEU A 857 17.41 -23.22 -0.13
N PHE A 858 16.96 -22.38 -1.06
CA PHE A 858 16.80 -20.95 -0.84
C PHE A 858 15.82 -20.63 0.29
N SER A 859 16.14 -19.61 1.10
CA SER A 859 15.28 -19.09 2.17
C SER A 859 15.26 -17.54 2.15
N PRO A 860 14.09 -16.90 2.08
CA PRO A 860 12.75 -17.53 1.99
C PRO A 860 12.50 -18.14 0.61
N ASN A 861 11.95 -19.35 0.57
CA ASN A 861 11.56 -20.01 -0.69
C ASN A 861 10.17 -19.51 -1.13
N PRO A 862 9.98 -19.10 -2.39
CA PRO A 862 8.66 -18.69 -2.88
C PRO A 862 7.68 -19.88 -3.01
N TYR A 863 8.15 -21.12 -2.92
CA TYR A 863 7.32 -22.32 -3.04
C TYR A 863 7.16 -23.07 -1.71
N PRO A 864 5.99 -23.71 -1.49
CA PRO A 864 5.76 -24.50 -0.29
C PRO A 864 6.58 -25.80 -0.31
N PRO A 865 7.00 -26.31 0.87
CA PRO A 865 7.81 -27.53 0.96
C PRO A 865 7.21 -28.75 0.25
N THR A 866 5.88 -28.86 0.22
CA THR A 866 5.17 -29.95 -0.47
C THR A 866 5.33 -29.87 -1.99
N PHE A 867 5.35 -28.67 -2.57
CA PHE A 867 5.57 -28.49 -4.00
C PHE A 867 7.03 -28.71 -4.39
N ILE A 868 7.98 -28.23 -3.58
CA ILE A 868 9.41 -28.51 -3.76
C ILE A 868 9.65 -30.02 -3.72
N GLN A 869 9.04 -30.72 -2.76
CA GLN A 869 9.14 -32.17 -2.64
C GLN A 869 8.55 -32.89 -3.84
N ALA A 870 7.44 -32.40 -4.40
CA ALA A 870 6.87 -32.97 -5.61
C ALA A 870 7.80 -32.81 -6.83
N SER A 871 8.40 -31.64 -7.01
CA SER A 871 9.37 -31.36 -8.07
C SER A 871 10.60 -32.28 -7.97
N LEU A 872 11.17 -32.42 -6.77
CA LEU A 872 12.27 -33.36 -6.50
C LEU A 872 11.87 -34.81 -6.78
N ASN A 873 10.66 -35.21 -6.44
CA ASN A 873 10.18 -36.58 -6.68
C ASN A 873 10.02 -36.87 -8.17
N ILE A 874 9.54 -35.90 -8.96
CA ILE A 874 9.49 -36.04 -10.42
C ILE A 874 10.90 -36.21 -10.98
N ALA A 875 11.84 -35.34 -10.61
CA ALA A 875 13.23 -35.45 -11.07
C ALA A 875 13.89 -36.79 -10.69
N ARG A 876 13.60 -37.32 -9.49
CA ARG A 876 14.09 -38.64 -9.02
C ARG A 876 13.46 -39.81 -9.78
N PHE A 877 12.25 -39.62 -10.30
CA PHE A 877 11.52 -40.65 -11.03
C PHE A 877 12.00 -40.78 -12.47
N VAL A 878 12.52 -39.70 -13.07
CA VAL A 878 12.98 -39.66 -14.47
C VAL A 878 13.92 -40.81 -14.85
N PRO A 879 15.00 -41.16 -14.10
CA PRO A 879 15.87 -42.26 -14.49
C PRO A 879 15.21 -43.64 -14.47
N LEU A 880 14.10 -43.79 -13.73
CA LEU A 880 13.30 -45.02 -13.70
C LEU A 880 12.35 -45.12 -14.90
N LEU A 881 11.92 -43.97 -15.44
CA LEU A 881 11.05 -43.90 -16.61
C LEU A 881 11.77 -44.24 -17.91
N TYR A 882 13.04 -43.86 -18.04
CA TYR A 882 13.84 -44.02 -19.26
C TYR A 882 14.94 -45.08 -19.12
N GLY A 883 14.84 -45.95 -18.11
CA GLY A 883 15.81 -47.01 -17.81
C GLY A 883 15.49 -48.33 -18.53
N TYR A 884 15.29 -48.30 -19.84
CA TYR A 884 14.95 -49.47 -20.66
C TYR A 884 16.05 -50.53 -20.64
N ASP A 885 15.66 -51.81 -20.68
CA ASP A 885 16.56 -52.93 -20.94
C ASP A 885 16.66 -53.28 -22.44
N GLU A 886 17.46 -54.28 -22.80
CA GLU A 886 17.66 -54.70 -24.20
C GLU A 886 16.37 -55.14 -24.93
N ASN A 887 15.28 -55.41 -24.19
CA ASN A 887 13.98 -55.82 -24.73
C ASN A 887 12.94 -54.67 -24.73
N GLN A 888 13.34 -53.45 -24.38
CA GLN A 888 12.43 -52.30 -24.18
C GLN A 888 11.47 -52.46 -23.00
N ASP A 889 11.82 -53.29 -22.02
CA ASP A 889 11.10 -53.40 -20.78
C ASP A 889 11.68 -52.43 -19.73
N LEU A 890 10.88 -52.06 -18.73
CA LEU A 890 11.31 -51.27 -17.57
C LEU A 890 11.36 -52.14 -16.29
N PRO A 891 12.21 -53.17 -16.23
CA PRO A 891 12.15 -54.22 -15.21
C PRO A 891 12.34 -53.66 -13.78
N THR A 892 13.16 -52.61 -13.62
CA THR A 892 13.37 -51.94 -12.34
C THR A 892 12.11 -51.20 -11.88
N LEU A 893 11.44 -50.48 -12.78
CA LEU A 893 10.20 -49.78 -12.47
C LEU A 893 9.09 -50.78 -12.17
N GLU A 894 8.92 -51.81 -12.98
CA GLU A 894 7.93 -52.86 -12.74
C GLU A 894 8.12 -53.52 -11.38
N LYS A 895 9.37 -53.84 -11.01
CA LYS A 895 9.69 -54.44 -9.72
C LYS A 895 9.33 -53.51 -8.56
N LEU A 896 9.65 -52.21 -8.68
CA LEU A 896 9.30 -51.21 -7.66
C LEU A 896 7.78 -51.01 -7.55
N VAL A 897 7.07 -50.97 -8.67
CA VAL A 897 5.59 -50.86 -8.68
C VAL A 897 4.95 -52.10 -8.07
N LYS A 898 5.45 -53.30 -8.40
CA LYS A 898 5.00 -54.57 -7.80
C LYS A 898 5.20 -54.54 -6.28
N PHE A 899 6.39 -54.14 -5.83
CA PHE A 899 6.72 -53.99 -4.41
C PHE A 899 5.80 -52.98 -3.70
N VAL A 900 5.63 -51.77 -4.25
CA VAL A 900 4.87 -50.68 -3.60
C VAL A 900 3.36 -50.95 -3.57
N LEU A 901 2.79 -51.55 -4.62
CA LEU A 901 1.33 -51.70 -4.75
C LEU A 901 0.80 -53.05 -4.26
N TYR A 902 1.61 -54.11 -4.29
CA TYR A 902 1.13 -55.49 -4.10
C TYR A 902 1.87 -56.27 -3.01
N GLU A 903 3.03 -55.82 -2.54
CA GLU A 903 3.79 -56.52 -1.49
C GLU A 903 3.62 -55.82 -0.14
N ASN A 904 3.23 -56.58 0.89
CA ASN A 904 3.18 -56.06 2.26
C ASN A 904 4.58 -56.11 2.87
N VAL A 905 5.03 -54.97 3.41
CA VAL A 905 6.36 -54.79 4.03
C VAL A 905 6.60 -55.72 5.25
N GLY A 906 5.59 -56.47 5.70
CA GLY A 906 5.69 -57.45 6.78
C GLY A 906 6.18 -58.85 6.38
N ASP A 907 6.27 -59.17 5.08
CA ASP A 907 6.66 -60.49 4.58
C ASP A 907 7.98 -60.49 3.78
N VAL A 908 8.85 -59.48 3.99
CA VAL A 908 10.19 -59.35 3.39
C VAL A 908 11.29 -59.61 4.41
#